data_AF-A0A0P0HST7-F1
#
_entry.id   AF-A0A0P0HST7-F1
#
_cell.length_a   1.000
_cell.length_b   1.000
_cell.length_c   1.000
_cell.angle_alpha   90.00
_cell.angle_beta   90.00
_cell.angle_gamma   90.00
#
_symmetry.space_group_name_H-M   'P 1'
#
loop_
_entity.id
_entity.type
_entity.pdbx_description
1 polymer ?
#
loop_
_entity_poly.entity_id
_entity_poly.type
_entity_poly.pdbx_seq_one_letter_code
_entity_poly.pdbx_strand_id
1 'polypeptide(L)'
;YKDFLKKKRKEWNDNFQKYLTDKENEQKDPKKITDTKVYSHPNHYLISACANNSCNGKEFIGILSNKKEYGEYEKVCKCDATSSKKEEEANPCSDSYTEYGCTEKKYDLGLWSSTYVTNPRDHGRVFAPPRRNSICIGWLFSPLDTSGGKDIAKNELRKKVIDAAIGEAHYLFKYYNEIKQIKTGSSDNTTAPTGYCDALKRSFADIGDIVKGTDLWSGGYSELVENNIYAVFQLDNDGKNGTLVKTKEELLEERKSWWDTIRADVWKAMNCKDNNKCDDTTIPDDDKKPQFLRWLEEWGQYICEERKKHLDDLKNKCNGNSNNITDVKCANSTKECKQQCNKYNRWINVYKREWTGQKSKYKEIYDNKDKTGYEDYKEHVKDHDNTNKYIEKSSNKCKNSGSNHINLDDVFQKRDNDYKKYEPFCTTCRINDIAQKANEKNKQQKPAVVPSSGGGGGGTTPKNGANQVDSTKTASTTTPNCDDNTRGGCTKYIEADDYTKIKGQQNCEGLKKAADEGKIKWDNSDGGLSYLKKGAFSNDLISPNVYLPPRKQKLCFRGLDGKYDGKDNGVNTEDKLKEQLMKVAEFEGINLGEYYKEKNKQGQNNDKYNYDVSPCNALKYSFLDLRDLILGYDMVEHDATGTGNK
;
A
#
# COMPACT_ATOMS: atom_id res chain seq x y z
N TYR A 1 27.58 21.84 -2.72
CA TYR A 1 26.96 20.50 -2.55
C TYR A 1 26.00 20.43 -1.35
N LYS A 2 26.40 20.84 -0.13
CA LYS A 2 25.46 20.94 1.01
C LYS A 2 24.20 21.76 0.69
N ASP A 3 24.31 22.88 -0.03
CA ASP A 3 23.13 23.67 -0.43
C ASP A 3 22.27 23.00 -1.51
N PHE A 4 22.89 22.23 -2.41
CA PHE A 4 22.18 21.41 -3.38
C PHE A 4 21.41 20.29 -2.67
N LEU A 5 22.06 19.58 -1.73
CA LEU A 5 21.40 18.58 -0.90
C LEU A 5 20.33 19.20 0.00
N LYS A 6 20.53 20.41 0.53
CA LYS A 6 19.53 21.12 1.36
C LYS A 6 18.32 21.55 0.53
N LYS A 7 18.55 22.04 -0.69
CA LYS A 7 17.50 22.35 -1.67
C LYS A 7 16.75 21.08 -2.09
N LYS A 8 17.45 20.00 -2.42
CA LYS A 8 16.85 18.72 -2.78
C LYS A 8 16.15 18.03 -1.61
N ARG A 9 16.65 18.18 -0.37
CA ARG A 9 15.99 17.72 0.86
C ARG A 9 14.70 18.49 1.12
N LYS A 10 14.68 19.80 0.86
CA LYS A 10 13.46 20.61 0.95
C LYS A 10 12.46 20.19 -0.13
N GLU A 11 12.87 20.13 -1.39
CA GLU A 11 12.03 19.67 -2.51
C GLU A 11 11.50 18.25 -2.27
N TRP A 12 12.33 17.35 -1.73
CA TRP A 12 11.93 15.98 -1.40
C TRP A 12 10.98 15.93 -0.21
N ASN A 13 11.24 16.65 0.89
CA ASN A 13 10.31 16.73 2.01
C ASN A 13 8.97 17.30 1.59
N ASP A 14 8.95 18.34 0.74
CA ASP A 14 7.74 18.96 0.23
C ASP A 14 6.96 17.97 -0.65
N ASN A 15 7.66 17.23 -1.53
CA ASN A 15 7.06 16.22 -2.40
C ASN A 15 6.61 14.96 -1.64
N PHE A 16 7.35 14.55 -0.62
CA PHE A 16 7.06 13.37 0.19
C PHE A 16 5.92 13.66 1.16
N GLN A 17 5.88 14.85 1.77
CA GLN A 17 4.71 15.30 2.55
C GLN A 17 3.47 15.40 1.68
N LYS A 18 3.60 15.88 0.43
CA LYS A 18 2.51 15.86 -0.53
C LYS A 18 2.05 14.43 -0.84
N TYR A 19 2.98 13.52 -1.16
CA TYR A 19 2.67 12.11 -1.39
C TYR A 19 1.99 11.44 -0.17
N LEU A 20 2.49 11.68 1.04
CA LEU A 20 1.89 11.16 2.27
C LEU A 20 0.50 11.75 2.51
N THR A 21 0.31 13.05 2.28
CA THR A 21 -0.98 13.75 2.38
C THR A 21 -1.97 13.19 1.35
N ASP A 22 -1.52 12.96 0.12
CA ASP A 22 -2.32 12.36 -0.95
C ASP A 22 -2.71 10.91 -0.59
N LYS A 23 -1.80 10.14 0.03
CA LYS A 23 -2.08 8.79 0.53
C LYS A 23 -3.00 8.75 1.75
N GLU A 24 -2.86 9.69 2.70
CA GLU A 24 -3.80 9.86 3.82
C GLU A 24 -5.20 10.29 3.32
N ASN A 25 -5.27 11.02 2.20
CA ASN A 25 -6.52 11.37 1.56
C ASN A 25 -7.12 10.21 0.75
N GLU A 26 -6.29 9.38 0.11
CA GLU A 26 -6.71 8.12 -0.52
C GLU A 26 -7.23 7.09 0.50
N GLN A 27 -6.66 7.04 1.72
CA GLN A 27 -7.16 6.18 2.80
C GLN A 27 -8.55 6.58 3.32
N LYS A 28 -9.00 7.81 3.07
CA LYS A 28 -10.36 8.28 3.43
C LYS A 28 -11.42 7.85 2.42
N ASP A 29 -11.04 7.28 1.28
CA ASP A 29 -11.95 6.75 0.26
C ASP A 29 -11.84 5.21 0.17
N PRO A 30 -12.82 4.45 0.69
CA PRO A 30 -12.76 2.99 0.79
C PRO A 30 -12.66 2.22 -0.55
N LYS A 31 -12.74 2.91 -1.70
CA LYS A 31 -12.79 2.30 -3.02
C LYS A 31 -11.47 2.33 -3.81
N LYS A 32 -10.39 2.93 -3.27
CA LYS A 32 -9.12 3.19 -4.01
C LYS A 32 -7.87 2.52 -3.44
N ILE A 33 -7.99 1.34 -2.83
CA ILE A 33 -6.80 0.56 -2.46
C ILE A 33 -6.38 -0.28 -3.68
N THR A 34 -5.52 0.26 -4.56
CA THR A 34 -4.86 -0.53 -5.61
C THR A 34 -3.46 -0.91 -5.15
N ASP A 35 -3.30 -2.20 -4.88
CA ASP A 35 -2.06 -2.85 -4.46
C ASP A 35 -1.19 -3.16 -5.69
N THR A 36 -0.40 -2.19 -6.14
CA THR A 36 0.70 -2.45 -7.08
C THR A 36 1.82 -1.46 -6.82
N LYS A 37 2.97 -1.92 -6.32
CA LYS A 37 4.19 -1.13 -6.25
C LYS A 37 5.26 -1.68 -7.19
N VAL A 38 5.64 -0.88 -8.18
CA VAL A 38 6.98 -0.90 -8.77
C VAL A 38 7.54 0.51 -8.60
N TYR A 39 8.61 0.66 -7.81
CA TYR A 39 9.31 1.94 -7.68
C TYR A 39 10.01 2.27 -9.00
N SER A 40 9.88 3.51 -9.49
CA SER A 40 10.62 3.98 -10.67
C SER A 40 12.12 4.08 -10.36
N HIS A 41 12.96 3.70 -11.32
CA HIS A 41 14.43 3.75 -11.25
C HIS A 41 15.01 5.12 -10.79
N PRO A 42 14.45 6.28 -11.19
CA PRO A 42 14.93 7.59 -10.73
C PRO A 42 14.74 7.87 -9.23
N ASN A 43 13.70 7.30 -8.61
CA ASN A 43 13.47 7.43 -7.17
C ASN A 43 14.54 6.70 -6.36
N HIS A 44 15.10 5.62 -6.91
CA HIS A 44 16.15 4.83 -6.28
C HIS A 44 17.45 5.61 -6.05
N TYR A 45 17.86 6.42 -7.03
CA TYR A 45 19.06 7.27 -6.95
C TYR A 45 18.94 8.37 -5.89
N LEU A 46 17.76 9.01 -5.80
CA LEU A 46 17.48 10.07 -4.83
C LEU A 46 17.39 9.51 -3.41
N ILE A 47 16.76 8.36 -3.24
CA ILE A 47 16.62 7.66 -1.97
C ILE A 47 17.99 7.22 -1.41
N SER A 48 18.90 6.71 -2.26
CA SER A 48 20.23 6.25 -1.81
C SER A 48 21.19 7.40 -1.48
N ALA A 49 21.14 8.52 -2.22
CA ALA A 49 21.96 9.70 -1.91
C ALA A 49 21.45 10.48 -0.69
N CYS A 50 20.14 10.40 -0.39
CA CYS A 50 19.52 10.99 0.79
C CYS A 50 19.71 10.14 2.06
N ALA A 51 20.22 8.91 1.94
CA ALA A 51 20.20 7.95 3.02
C ALA A 51 21.23 8.21 4.12
N ASN A 52 22.52 8.08 3.82
CA ASN A 52 23.45 7.84 4.91
C ASN A 52 24.16 9.07 5.49
N ASN A 53 23.93 10.31 5.00
CA ASN A 53 24.74 11.50 5.36
C ASN A 53 26.28 11.22 5.38
N SER A 54 26.70 10.13 4.74
CA SER A 54 28.01 9.51 4.84
C SER A 54 28.74 9.88 3.56
N CYS A 55 29.85 10.57 3.72
CA CYS A 55 30.76 10.84 2.62
C CYS A 55 31.80 9.70 2.48
N ASN A 56 31.45 8.47 2.85
CA ASN A 56 32.29 7.33 2.52
C ASN A 56 32.20 7.08 1.00
N GLY A 57 33.34 6.98 0.32
CA GLY A 57 33.37 6.84 -1.14
C GLY A 57 32.81 5.53 -1.67
N LYS A 58 32.52 4.53 -0.82
CA LYS A 58 32.09 3.19 -1.25
C LYS A 58 30.65 3.17 -1.76
N GLU A 59 29.74 3.86 -1.09
CA GLU A 59 28.33 3.97 -1.53
C GLU A 59 28.20 4.86 -2.77
N PHE A 60 29.07 5.87 -2.87
CA PHE A 60 29.20 6.72 -4.06
C PHE A 60 29.65 5.93 -5.30
N ILE A 61 30.52 4.93 -5.16
CA ILE A 61 30.91 4.02 -6.26
C ILE A 61 29.74 3.10 -6.67
N GLY A 62 28.91 2.65 -5.74
CA GLY A 62 27.70 1.87 -6.07
C GLY A 62 26.70 2.64 -6.96
N ILE A 63 26.62 3.96 -6.74
CA ILE A 63 25.68 4.88 -7.38
C ILE A 63 26.28 5.54 -8.63
N LEU A 64 27.54 5.98 -8.57
CA LEU A 64 28.24 6.73 -9.62
C LEU A 64 29.41 5.95 -10.21
N SER A 65 29.47 4.62 -10.09
CA SER A 65 30.46 3.87 -10.88
C SER A 65 30.22 4.12 -12.37
N ASN A 66 31.32 4.09 -13.11
CA ASN A 66 31.44 4.30 -14.55
C ASN A 66 30.56 3.35 -15.39
N LYS A 67 29.95 2.34 -14.76
CA LYS A 67 29.04 1.35 -15.35
C LYS A 67 27.55 1.68 -15.15
N LYS A 68 27.22 2.79 -14.48
CA LYS A 68 25.85 3.21 -14.14
C LYS A 68 25.47 4.51 -14.85
N GLU A 69 24.16 4.79 -14.92
CA GLU A 69 23.53 5.87 -15.72
C GLU A 69 24.11 7.28 -15.48
N TYR A 70 24.73 7.52 -14.32
CA TYR A 70 25.32 8.82 -13.94
C TYR A 70 26.81 8.73 -13.55
N GLY A 71 27.52 7.68 -13.99
CA GLY A 71 28.89 7.42 -13.57
C GLY A 71 29.92 8.50 -13.96
N GLU A 72 29.58 9.36 -14.92
CA GLU A 72 30.41 10.49 -15.33
C GLU A 72 30.61 11.57 -14.24
N TYR A 73 29.69 11.63 -13.26
CA TYR A 73 29.76 12.60 -12.16
C TYR A 73 30.68 12.16 -11.01
N GLU A 74 31.17 10.92 -11.01
CA GLU A 74 32.13 10.40 -10.02
C GLU A 74 33.35 11.31 -9.87
N LYS A 75 33.87 11.81 -11.00
CA LYS A 75 35.08 12.65 -11.05
C LYS A 75 34.88 14.06 -10.49
N VAL A 76 33.62 14.49 -10.32
CA VAL A 76 33.25 15.83 -9.83
C VAL A 76 32.94 15.81 -8.33
N CYS A 77 32.73 14.63 -7.74
CA CYS A 77 32.42 14.45 -6.32
C CYS A 77 33.70 14.20 -5.50
N LYS A 78 34.07 15.14 -4.62
CA LYS A 78 35.13 14.95 -3.61
C LYS A 78 34.52 14.89 -2.21
N CYS A 79 34.79 13.81 -1.48
CA CYS A 79 34.46 13.71 -0.06
C CYS A 79 35.59 14.27 0.79
N ASP A 80 35.26 15.25 1.63
CA ASP A 80 36.19 15.84 2.58
C ASP A 80 36.09 15.06 3.90
N ALA A 81 37.05 14.15 4.14
CA ALA A 81 37.06 13.23 5.28
C ALA A 81 37.35 13.91 6.63
N THR A 82 37.43 15.24 6.67
CA THR A 82 37.90 16.02 7.84
C THR A 82 36.90 16.17 8.98
N SER A 83 35.74 15.48 8.96
CA SER A 83 34.86 15.42 10.13
C SER A 83 34.33 14.01 10.39
N SER A 84 35.23 13.08 10.67
CA SER A 84 34.89 11.90 11.47
C SER A 84 34.51 12.37 12.87
N LYS A 85 33.22 12.68 13.10
CA LYS A 85 32.69 12.64 14.47
C LYS A 85 32.97 11.23 14.99
N LYS A 86 33.55 11.12 16.18
CA LYS A 86 33.63 9.83 16.89
C LYS A 86 32.24 9.21 16.85
N GLU A 87 32.15 7.92 16.51
CA GLU A 87 30.95 7.12 16.73
C GLU A 87 30.67 7.13 18.23
N GLU A 88 29.93 8.15 18.70
CA GLU A 88 29.24 8.03 19.97
C GLU A 88 28.21 6.94 19.78
N GLU A 89 28.33 5.95 20.62
CA GLU A 89 27.49 4.77 20.64
C GLU A 89 26.04 5.26 20.85
N ALA A 90 25.20 5.24 19.81
CA ALA A 90 23.91 5.93 19.79
C ALA A 90 22.98 5.47 20.93
N ASN A 91 22.31 6.42 21.59
CA ASN A 91 21.29 6.15 22.60
C ASN A 91 19.91 6.39 21.97
N PRO A 92 19.09 5.34 21.74
CA PRO A 92 17.78 5.51 21.09
C PRO A 92 16.85 6.43 21.90
N CYS A 93 17.09 6.58 23.20
CA CYS A 93 16.25 7.38 24.10
C CYS A 93 16.79 8.81 24.31
N SER A 94 17.85 9.18 23.60
CA SER A 94 18.38 10.54 23.55
C SER A 94 17.67 11.36 22.46
N ASP A 95 17.55 12.67 22.69
CA ASP A 95 17.12 13.64 21.68
C ASP A 95 18.23 13.96 20.67
N SER A 96 19.46 13.47 20.89
CA SER A 96 20.62 13.71 20.02
C SER A 96 20.65 12.72 18.85
N TYR A 97 20.25 13.21 17.67
CA TYR A 97 20.31 12.63 16.32
C TYR A 97 19.00 11.99 15.80
N THR A 98 18.52 12.50 14.66
CA THR A 98 17.12 12.38 14.20
C THR A 98 16.95 11.97 12.72
N GLU A 99 17.81 11.10 12.16
CA GLU A 99 17.68 10.73 10.73
C GLU A 99 18.05 9.25 10.45
N TYR A 100 17.40 8.29 11.15
CA TYR A 100 17.51 6.84 10.87
C TYR A 100 16.72 6.39 9.62
N GLY A 101 16.39 7.30 8.70
CA GLY A 101 15.54 6.99 7.54
C GLY A 101 14.08 6.68 7.88
N CYS A 102 13.62 7.10 9.07
CA CYS A 102 12.29 6.83 9.59
C CYS A 102 11.61 8.11 10.08
N THR A 103 10.28 8.06 10.22
CA THR A 103 9.47 9.17 10.72
C THR A 103 8.86 8.83 12.08
N GLU A 104 8.44 9.87 12.79
CA GLU A 104 7.68 9.74 14.04
C GLU A 104 6.45 8.85 13.90
N LYS A 105 6.14 8.10 14.96
CA LYS A 105 4.99 7.20 14.95
C LYS A 105 3.70 8.01 15.03
N LYS A 106 2.81 7.77 14.07
CA LYS A 106 1.44 8.29 14.06
C LYS A 106 0.50 7.11 13.93
N TYR A 107 0.27 6.40 15.04
CA TYR A 107 -0.65 5.26 15.00
C TYR A 107 -2.09 5.76 14.85
N ASP A 108 -2.77 5.31 13.80
CA ASP A 108 -4.20 5.12 13.89
C ASP A 108 -4.44 3.78 14.60
N LEU A 109 -4.54 3.84 15.93
CA LEU A 109 -4.67 2.66 16.79
C LEU A 109 -5.87 1.78 16.43
N GLY A 110 -6.82 2.28 15.62
CA GLY A 110 -7.97 1.52 15.14
C GLY A 110 -7.73 0.70 13.87
N LEU A 111 -6.65 0.94 13.12
CA LEU A 111 -6.44 0.38 11.78
C LEU A 111 -5.57 -0.88 11.79
N TRP A 112 -6.19 -2.00 12.16
CA TRP A 112 -5.65 -3.34 11.96
C TRP A 112 -5.87 -3.77 10.52
N SER A 113 -4.80 -4.12 9.80
CA SER A 113 -4.88 -4.36 8.35
C SER A 113 -4.58 -5.79 7.99
N SER A 114 -5.43 -6.37 7.15
CA SER A 114 -5.17 -7.66 6.50
C SER A 114 -4.78 -7.51 5.01
N THR A 115 -4.70 -6.27 4.52
CA THR A 115 -4.60 -5.96 3.09
C THR A 115 -3.31 -6.50 2.48
N TYR A 116 -2.19 -6.24 3.14
CA TYR A 116 -0.86 -6.60 2.65
C TYR A 116 -0.31 -7.83 3.37
N VAL A 117 -1.19 -8.74 3.81
CA VAL A 117 -0.73 -10.02 4.35
C VAL A 117 -0.16 -10.85 3.19
N THR A 118 1.04 -11.38 3.38
CA THR A 118 1.83 -12.03 2.31
C THR A 118 1.14 -13.24 1.69
N ASN A 119 0.39 -14.01 2.49
CA ASN A 119 -0.41 -15.14 2.01
C ASN A 119 -1.85 -14.69 1.71
N PRO A 120 -2.32 -14.73 0.45
CA PRO A 120 -3.69 -14.33 0.11
C PRO A 120 -4.78 -15.15 0.81
N ARG A 121 -4.49 -16.40 1.18
CA ARG A 121 -5.46 -17.25 1.94
C ARG A 121 -5.68 -16.79 3.37
N ASP A 122 -4.80 -15.93 3.87
CA ASP A 122 -4.86 -15.35 5.20
C ASP A 122 -5.45 -13.93 5.21
N HIS A 123 -5.83 -13.40 4.05
CA HIS A 123 -6.55 -12.12 3.93
C HIS A 123 -7.88 -12.19 4.70
N GLY A 124 -8.12 -11.19 5.54
CA GLY A 124 -9.25 -11.16 6.46
C GLY A 124 -9.18 -12.17 7.62
N ARG A 125 -8.06 -12.88 7.79
CA ARG A 125 -7.82 -13.86 8.87
C ARG A 125 -6.59 -13.54 9.72
N VAL A 126 -5.60 -12.86 9.15
CA VAL A 126 -4.43 -12.31 9.83
C VAL A 126 -4.50 -10.78 9.73
N PHE A 127 -4.20 -10.09 10.82
CA PHE A 127 -4.26 -8.63 10.89
C PHE A 127 -2.96 -8.09 11.47
N ALA A 128 -2.23 -7.32 10.67
CA ALA A 128 -1.01 -6.66 11.09
C ALA A 128 -1.34 -5.48 12.03
N PRO A 129 -0.61 -5.35 13.16
CA PRO A 129 -0.81 -4.26 14.09
C PRO A 129 -0.39 -2.91 13.45
N PRO A 130 -1.05 -1.79 13.81
CA PRO A 130 -0.62 -0.44 13.39
C PRO A 130 0.88 -0.18 13.63
N ARG A 131 1.44 -0.76 14.70
CA ARG A 131 2.87 -0.73 15.01
C ARG A 131 3.72 -1.34 13.90
N ARG A 132 3.41 -2.57 13.44
CA ARG A 132 4.13 -3.22 12.32
C ARG A 132 3.98 -2.43 11.02
N ASN A 133 2.80 -1.88 10.76
CA ASN A 133 2.54 -1.06 9.56
C ASN A 133 3.41 0.20 9.51
N SER A 134 3.84 0.70 10.68
CA SER A 134 4.72 1.88 10.83
C SER A 134 6.10 1.53 11.37
N ILE A 135 6.55 0.28 11.23
CA ILE A 135 7.86 -0.15 11.74
C ILE A 135 8.98 0.60 11.00
N CYS A 136 10.00 1.02 11.75
CA CYS A 136 11.19 1.61 11.16
C CYS A 136 12.03 0.51 10.52
N ILE A 137 12.14 0.56 9.19
CA ILE A 137 13.04 -0.30 8.41
C ILE A 137 14.36 0.39 8.09
N GLY A 138 14.53 1.64 8.54
CA GLY A 138 15.66 2.51 8.25
C GLY A 138 16.12 2.43 6.81
N TRP A 139 17.42 2.23 6.61
CA TRP A 139 18.03 2.15 5.28
C TRP A 139 17.99 0.75 4.66
N LEU A 140 17.28 -0.23 5.25
CA LEU A 140 17.18 -1.59 4.70
C LEU A 140 16.49 -1.62 3.33
N PHE A 141 15.72 -0.60 2.96
CA PHE A 141 15.15 -0.47 1.63
C PHE A 141 16.21 -0.14 0.55
N SER A 142 17.37 0.38 0.95
CA SER A 142 18.47 0.70 0.02
C SER A 142 19.26 -0.56 -0.33
N PRO A 143 19.77 -0.70 -1.56
CA PRO A 143 20.60 -1.83 -1.95
C PRO A 143 21.77 -2.04 -1.00
N LEU A 144 22.16 -3.30 -0.83
CA LEU A 144 23.35 -3.71 -0.09
C LEU A 144 24.51 -3.89 -1.08
N ASP A 145 25.73 -3.48 -0.71
CA ASP A 145 26.92 -3.76 -1.50
C ASP A 145 27.23 -5.25 -1.44
N THR A 146 27.00 -5.90 -2.57
CA THR A 146 27.23 -7.34 -2.78
C THR A 146 28.52 -7.59 -3.56
N SER A 147 29.24 -6.54 -4.00
CA SER A 147 30.41 -6.67 -4.86
C SER A 147 31.63 -7.25 -4.14
N GLY A 148 31.68 -7.12 -2.82
CA GLY A 148 32.75 -7.62 -1.95
C GLY A 148 32.58 -9.07 -1.47
N GLY A 149 31.55 -9.78 -1.92
CA GLY A 149 31.22 -11.14 -1.46
C GLY A 149 30.35 -11.17 -0.20
N LYS A 150 30.01 -12.39 0.22
CA LYS A 150 28.96 -12.66 1.21
C LYS A 150 29.20 -12.04 2.59
N ASP A 151 30.41 -12.12 3.11
CA ASP A 151 30.73 -11.60 4.45
C ASP A 151 30.67 -10.07 4.51
N ILE A 152 31.10 -9.39 3.45
CA ILE A 152 31.02 -7.93 3.35
C ILE A 152 29.54 -7.51 3.31
N ALA A 153 28.74 -8.19 2.49
CA ALA A 153 27.30 -7.93 2.38
C ALA A 153 26.56 -8.20 3.71
N LYS A 154 26.87 -9.30 4.42
CA LYS A 154 26.31 -9.60 5.75
C LYS A 154 26.70 -8.56 6.80
N ASN A 155 27.94 -8.05 6.76
CA ASN A 155 28.39 -7.00 7.67
C ASN A 155 27.68 -5.66 7.42
N GLU A 156 27.44 -5.30 6.16
CA GLU A 156 26.63 -4.12 5.83
C GLU A 156 25.18 -4.31 6.27
N LEU A 157 24.59 -5.48 5.98
CA LEU A 157 23.24 -5.81 6.41
C LEU A 157 23.10 -5.70 7.94
N ARG A 158 24.05 -6.24 8.70
CA ARG A 158 24.06 -6.13 10.17
C ARG A 158 24.00 -4.67 10.64
N LYS A 159 24.78 -3.78 10.01
CA LYS A 159 24.78 -2.34 10.35
C LYS A 159 23.40 -1.71 10.08
N LYS A 160 22.83 -1.95 8.90
CA LYS A 160 21.51 -1.40 8.54
C LYS A 160 20.38 -1.94 9.42
N VAL A 161 20.45 -3.21 9.83
CA VAL A 161 19.49 -3.80 10.78
C VAL A 161 19.57 -3.10 12.13
N ILE A 162 20.79 -2.89 12.65
CA ILE A 162 21.01 -2.18 13.92
C ILE A 162 20.51 -0.73 13.83
N ASP A 163 20.81 -0.01 12.75
CA ASP A 163 20.34 1.37 12.54
C ASP A 163 18.80 1.46 12.49
N ALA A 164 18.16 0.54 11.79
CA ALA A 164 16.70 0.44 11.74
C ALA A 164 16.11 0.17 13.13
N ALA A 165 16.74 -0.71 13.90
CA ALA A 165 16.33 -1.05 15.26
C ALA A 165 16.46 0.14 16.23
N ILE A 166 17.56 0.89 16.16
CA ILE A 166 17.75 2.13 16.95
C ILE A 166 16.67 3.16 16.57
N GLY A 167 16.41 3.34 15.27
CA GLY A 167 15.36 4.24 14.79
C GLY A 167 13.96 3.83 15.26
N GLU A 168 13.65 2.54 15.25
CA GLU A 168 12.39 2.00 15.77
C GLU A 168 12.23 2.32 17.25
N ALA A 169 13.25 2.01 18.06
CA ALA A 169 13.25 2.27 19.48
C ALA A 169 13.10 3.76 19.80
N HIS A 170 13.82 4.63 19.08
CA HIS A 170 13.75 6.07 19.26
C HIS A 170 12.34 6.63 19.03
N TYR A 171 11.72 6.29 17.90
CA TYR A 171 10.39 6.82 17.58
C TYR A 171 9.28 6.17 18.42
N LEU A 172 9.45 4.92 18.86
CA LEU A 172 8.59 4.33 19.88
C LEU A 172 8.69 5.09 21.21
N PHE A 173 9.91 5.36 21.68
CA PHE A 173 10.13 6.05 22.95
C PHE A 173 9.49 7.45 22.91
N LYS A 174 9.72 8.19 21.84
CA LYS A 174 9.11 9.50 21.61
C LYS A 174 7.58 9.45 21.66
N TYR A 175 6.96 8.55 20.89
CA TYR A 175 5.50 8.41 20.84
C TYR A 175 4.88 8.09 22.21
N TYR A 176 5.43 7.11 22.90
CA TYR A 176 4.92 6.70 24.21
C TYR A 176 5.19 7.75 25.28
N ASN A 177 6.28 8.50 25.19
CA ASN A 177 6.56 9.60 26.09
C ASN A 177 5.61 10.77 25.88
N GLU A 178 5.30 11.14 24.63
CA GLU A 178 4.28 12.16 24.32
C GLU A 178 2.91 11.78 24.92
N ILE A 179 2.51 10.52 24.83
CA ILE A 179 1.27 10.04 25.47
C ILE A 179 1.33 10.17 26.99
N LYS A 180 2.48 9.84 27.61
CA LYS A 180 2.70 10.03 29.06
C LYS A 180 2.54 11.50 29.43
N GLN A 181 3.19 12.40 28.70
CA GLN A 181 3.09 13.86 28.90
C GLN A 181 1.63 14.33 28.86
N ILE A 182 0.88 13.93 27.84
CA ILE A 182 -0.53 14.33 27.67
C ILE A 182 -1.40 13.84 28.84
N LYS A 183 -1.12 12.65 29.38
CA LYS A 183 -1.93 12.05 30.45
C LYS A 183 -1.57 12.54 31.85
N THR A 184 -0.29 12.76 32.14
CA THR A 184 0.19 13.02 33.51
C THR A 184 0.85 14.38 33.70
N GLY A 185 1.14 15.12 32.62
CA GLY A 185 1.84 16.40 32.67
C GLY A 185 3.30 16.32 33.13
N SER A 186 3.89 15.12 33.20
CA SER A 186 5.24 14.89 33.77
C SER A 186 6.26 14.54 32.69
N SER A 187 7.26 15.41 32.50
CA SER A 187 8.40 15.25 31.58
C SER A 187 9.47 14.29 32.08
N ASP A 188 9.20 13.56 33.15
CA ASP A 188 10.15 12.64 33.76
C ASP A 188 10.41 11.44 32.84
N ASN A 189 11.63 11.37 32.34
CA ASN A 189 12.13 10.31 31.48
C ASN A 189 12.88 9.22 32.27
N THR A 190 12.90 9.23 33.61
CA THR A 190 13.63 8.22 34.41
C THR A 190 13.01 6.82 34.35
N THR A 191 11.73 6.71 34.00
CA THR A 191 10.98 5.44 33.90
C THR A 191 10.38 5.28 32.50
N ALA A 192 10.30 4.04 31.98
CA ALA A 192 9.59 3.82 30.72
C ALA A 192 8.13 4.26 30.83
N PRO A 193 7.60 4.92 29.79
CA PRO A 193 6.18 5.09 29.65
C PRO A 193 5.45 3.74 29.61
N THR A 194 4.24 3.68 30.16
CA THR A 194 3.41 2.48 30.10
C THR A 194 3.16 2.04 28.65
N GLY A 195 3.45 0.77 28.34
CA GLY A 195 3.26 0.17 27.02
C GLY A 195 4.47 0.27 26.08
N TYR A 196 5.45 1.13 26.38
CA TYR A 196 6.66 1.26 25.55
C TYR A 196 7.43 -0.06 25.46
N CYS A 197 7.66 -0.73 26.57
CA CYS A 197 8.46 -1.97 26.60
C CYS A 197 7.80 -3.13 25.86
N ASP A 198 6.48 -3.26 25.96
CA ASP A 198 5.73 -4.28 25.19
C ASP A 198 5.86 -4.00 23.69
N ALA A 199 5.74 -2.73 23.28
CA ALA A 199 5.93 -2.34 21.89
C ALA A 199 7.37 -2.57 21.41
N LEU A 200 8.36 -2.30 22.25
CA LEU A 200 9.78 -2.51 21.94
C LEU A 200 10.09 -3.99 21.69
N LYS A 201 9.62 -4.89 22.57
CA LYS A 201 9.78 -6.34 22.43
C LYS A 201 9.10 -6.88 21.18
N ARG A 202 7.88 -6.40 20.88
CA ARG A 202 7.15 -6.78 19.66
C ARG A 202 7.83 -6.28 18.39
N SER A 203 8.36 -5.06 18.40
CA SER A 203 9.11 -4.53 17.26
C SER A 203 10.45 -5.24 17.07
N PHE A 204 11.14 -5.60 18.15
CA PHE A 204 12.33 -6.46 18.09
C PHE A 204 12.01 -7.79 17.38
N ALA A 205 10.91 -8.43 17.76
CA ALA A 205 10.47 -9.68 17.16
C ALA A 205 10.09 -9.53 15.67
N ASP A 206 9.38 -8.47 15.31
CA ASP A 206 9.02 -8.19 13.91
C ASP A 206 10.24 -7.86 13.04
N ILE A 207 11.24 -7.13 13.56
CA ILE A 207 12.54 -6.94 12.87
C ILE A 207 13.20 -8.30 12.65
N GLY A 208 13.15 -9.19 13.65
CA GLY A 208 13.59 -10.56 13.53
C GLY A 208 12.89 -11.30 12.40
N ASP A 209 11.56 -11.18 12.25
CA ASP A 209 10.85 -11.84 11.15
C ASP A 209 11.21 -11.30 9.77
N ILE A 210 11.41 -9.98 9.66
CA ILE A 210 11.92 -9.34 8.44
C ILE A 210 13.29 -9.92 8.08
N VAL A 211 14.19 -10.05 9.06
CA VAL A 211 15.52 -10.62 8.84
C VAL A 211 15.46 -12.11 8.52
N LYS A 212 14.62 -12.89 9.21
CA LYS A 212 14.46 -14.34 9.01
C LYS A 212 13.74 -14.70 7.70
N GLY A 213 13.00 -13.76 7.10
CA GLY A 213 12.15 -14.03 5.93
C GLY A 213 10.81 -14.68 6.31
N THR A 214 10.36 -14.49 7.55
CA THR A 214 9.13 -15.06 8.10
C THR A 214 8.05 -14.00 8.36
N ASP A 215 8.29 -12.76 7.94
CA ASP A 215 7.35 -11.66 8.09
C ASP A 215 6.09 -11.88 7.23
N LEU A 216 4.93 -11.68 7.85
CA LEU A 216 3.61 -11.90 7.25
C LEU A 216 3.10 -10.65 6.52
N TRP A 217 3.91 -9.59 6.38
CA TRP A 217 3.51 -8.30 5.81
C TRP A 217 4.34 -7.89 4.60
N SER A 218 3.69 -7.60 3.47
CA SER A 218 4.34 -7.15 2.22
C SER A 218 4.09 -5.67 1.90
N GLY A 219 3.41 -4.92 2.79
CA GLY A 219 3.03 -3.54 2.50
C GLY A 219 4.21 -2.57 2.48
N GLY A 220 4.09 -1.47 1.73
CA GLY A 220 5.05 -0.37 1.84
C GLY A 220 6.38 -0.64 1.13
N TYR A 221 7.48 -0.61 1.89
CA TYR A 221 8.83 -0.93 1.41
C TYR A 221 9.25 -2.36 1.78
N SER A 222 8.36 -3.15 2.40
CA SER A 222 8.70 -4.46 2.97
C SER A 222 9.19 -5.45 1.90
N GLU A 223 8.58 -5.48 0.71
CA GLU A 223 9.06 -6.32 -0.39
C GLU A 223 10.45 -5.93 -0.89
N LEU A 224 10.76 -4.62 -0.91
CA LEU A 224 12.08 -4.15 -1.32
C LEU A 224 13.14 -4.54 -0.29
N VAL A 225 12.83 -4.40 1.00
CA VAL A 225 13.69 -4.87 2.09
C VAL A 225 13.92 -6.37 1.98
N GLU A 226 12.86 -7.15 1.78
CA GLU A 226 12.97 -8.61 1.62
C GLU A 226 13.86 -8.99 0.44
N ASN A 227 13.70 -8.33 -0.72
CA ASN A 227 14.54 -8.57 -1.89
C ASN A 227 16.03 -8.23 -1.63
N ASN A 228 16.30 -7.12 -0.93
CA ASN A 228 17.67 -6.74 -0.58
C ASN A 228 18.31 -7.76 0.36
N ILE A 229 17.59 -8.19 1.41
CA ILE A 229 18.08 -9.20 2.35
C ILE A 229 18.29 -10.53 1.62
N TYR A 230 17.30 -10.98 0.84
CA TYR A 230 17.37 -12.19 0.05
C TYR A 230 18.61 -12.24 -0.85
N ALA A 231 18.94 -11.13 -1.53
CA ALA A 231 20.13 -11.03 -2.38
C ALA A 231 21.44 -11.31 -1.62
N VAL A 232 21.55 -10.92 -0.35
CA VAL A 232 22.74 -11.20 0.48
C VAL A 232 22.90 -12.70 0.76
N PHE A 233 21.81 -13.40 1.06
CA PHE A 233 21.84 -14.82 1.42
C PHE A 233 21.95 -15.75 0.20
N GLN A 234 21.64 -15.25 -0.98
CA GLN A 234 21.88 -15.92 -2.26
C GLN A 234 23.34 -15.84 -2.74
N LEU A 235 24.19 -15.00 -2.14
CA LEU A 235 25.61 -14.98 -2.48
C LEU A 235 26.31 -16.28 -2.07
N ASP A 236 27.17 -16.77 -2.97
CA ASP A 236 28.21 -17.74 -2.64
C ASP A 236 29.34 -17.08 -1.85
N ASN A 237 30.11 -17.89 -1.11
CA ASN A 237 31.21 -17.41 -0.28
C ASN A 237 32.26 -16.61 -1.09
N ASP A 238 32.43 -16.92 -2.38
CA ASP A 238 33.43 -16.28 -3.26
C ASP A 238 32.87 -15.14 -4.13
N GLY A 239 31.62 -14.71 -3.93
CA GLY A 239 31.02 -13.54 -4.62
C GLY A 239 30.85 -13.66 -6.14
N LYS A 240 31.09 -14.84 -6.72
CA LYS A 240 30.73 -15.16 -8.10
C LYS A 240 29.36 -15.84 -8.11
N ASN A 241 28.56 -15.61 -9.15
CA ASN A 241 27.36 -16.40 -9.45
C ASN A 241 27.78 -17.87 -9.69
N GLY A 242 28.01 -18.62 -8.63
CA GLY A 242 28.17 -20.05 -8.65
C GLY A 242 26.81 -20.71 -8.68
N THR A 243 26.82 -21.91 -9.24
CA THR A 243 25.68 -22.58 -9.86
C THR A 243 24.79 -23.31 -8.85
N LEU A 244 24.64 -22.78 -7.62
CA LEU A 244 23.86 -23.41 -6.55
C LEU A 244 22.71 -22.51 -6.11
N VAL A 245 21.54 -22.72 -6.73
CA VAL A 245 20.29 -22.16 -6.24
C VAL A 245 19.93 -22.89 -4.95
N LYS A 246 20.11 -22.25 -3.81
CA LYS A 246 19.60 -22.79 -2.52
C LYS A 246 18.08 -22.93 -2.61
N THR A 247 17.58 -23.99 -1.99
CA THR A 247 16.14 -24.13 -1.74
C THR A 247 15.68 -22.99 -0.81
N LYS A 248 14.37 -22.70 -0.85
CA LYS A 248 13.78 -21.68 0.03
C LYS A 248 14.01 -22.02 1.50
N GLU A 249 13.91 -23.30 1.83
CA GLU A 249 14.06 -23.86 3.17
C GLU A 249 15.50 -23.67 3.69
N GLU A 250 16.51 -23.99 2.88
CA GLU A 250 17.92 -23.77 3.25
C GLU A 250 18.22 -22.28 3.49
N LEU A 251 17.67 -21.39 2.65
CA LEU A 251 17.86 -19.95 2.81
C LEU A 251 17.18 -19.41 4.07
N LEU A 252 15.98 -19.88 4.40
CA LEU A 252 15.29 -19.51 5.64
C LEU A 252 16.07 -19.98 6.87
N GLU A 253 16.63 -21.19 6.83
CA GLU A 253 17.42 -21.72 7.95
C GLU A 253 18.73 -20.95 8.14
N GLU A 254 19.41 -20.59 7.04
CA GLU A 254 20.60 -19.74 7.10
C GLU A 254 20.28 -18.35 7.70
N ARG A 255 19.13 -17.77 7.34
CA ARG A 255 18.70 -16.46 7.87
C ARG A 255 18.35 -16.53 9.35
N LYS A 256 17.70 -17.60 9.81
CA LYS A 256 17.44 -17.85 11.25
C LYS A 256 18.73 -17.98 12.05
N SER A 257 19.65 -18.83 11.57
CA SER A 257 20.96 -19.00 12.21
C SER A 257 21.72 -17.67 12.27
N TRP A 258 21.67 -16.87 11.19
CA TRP A 258 22.30 -15.55 11.19
C TRP A 258 21.65 -14.57 12.16
N TRP A 259 20.31 -14.53 12.23
CA TRP A 259 19.60 -13.71 13.21
C TRP A 259 20.01 -14.05 14.65
N ASP A 260 20.16 -15.33 14.99
CA ASP A 260 20.61 -15.76 16.31
C ASP A 260 22.01 -15.22 16.68
N THR A 261 22.87 -14.97 15.70
CA THR A 261 24.20 -14.35 15.94
C THR A 261 24.15 -12.86 16.22
N ILE A 262 23.10 -12.14 15.79
CA ILE A 262 23.03 -10.67 15.90
C ILE A 262 21.92 -10.16 16.83
N ARG A 263 20.93 -10.98 17.17
CA ARG A 263 19.75 -10.58 17.95
C ARG A 263 20.11 -9.92 19.29
N ALA A 264 21.21 -10.34 19.93
CA ALA A 264 21.69 -9.75 21.17
C ALA A 264 22.14 -8.30 20.97
N ASP A 265 22.86 -8.04 19.88
CA ASP A 265 23.32 -6.70 19.53
C ASP A 265 22.15 -5.80 19.10
N VAL A 266 21.19 -6.36 18.37
CA VAL A 266 19.97 -5.65 17.98
C VAL A 266 19.17 -5.24 19.22
N TRP A 267 18.94 -6.16 20.16
CA TRP A 267 18.23 -5.83 21.40
C TRP A 267 18.98 -4.78 22.23
N LYS A 268 20.30 -4.94 22.38
CA LYS A 268 21.16 -3.96 23.07
C LYS A 268 21.09 -2.58 22.42
N ALA A 269 21.00 -2.50 21.08
CA ALA A 269 20.88 -1.25 20.36
C ALA A 269 19.49 -0.61 20.49
N MET A 270 18.44 -1.42 20.68
CA MET A 270 17.07 -0.94 20.92
C MET A 270 16.86 -0.43 22.35
N ASN A 271 17.61 -0.95 23.33
CA ASN A 271 17.41 -0.55 24.72
C ASN A 271 18.11 0.78 25.08
N CYS A 272 17.53 1.53 26.02
CA CYS A 272 18.11 2.78 26.50
C CYS A 272 19.35 2.51 27.36
N LYS A 273 20.42 3.30 27.20
CA LYS A 273 21.67 3.10 27.96
C LYS A 273 21.63 3.57 29.42
N ASP A 274 20.79 4.55 29.74
CA ASP A 274 20.71 5.16 31.08
C ASP A 274 19.50 4.59 31.86
N ASN A 275 19.79 3.89 32.97
CA ASN A 275 18.85 3.31 33.95
C ASN A 275 17.58 2.63 33.38
N ASN A 276 17.77 1.57 32.58
CA ASN A 276 16.81 0.48 32.33
C ASN A 276 15.34 0.87 32.31
N LYS A 277 14.89 1.51 31.24
CA LYS A 277 13.46 1.82 31.09
C LYS A 277 12.65 0.56 30.78
N CYS A 278 13.23 -0.45 30.13
CA CYS A 278 12.63 -1.77 29.95
C CYS A 278 13.59 -2.83 30.50
N ASP A 279 13.37 -3.25 31.75
CA ASP A 279 14.28 -4.09 32.56
C ASP A 279 15.01 -5.19 31.74
N ASP A 280 16.35 -5.14 31.75
CA ASP A 280 17.23 -5.43 30.59
C ASP A 280 18.36 -6.44 30.85
N THR A 281 18.17 -7.49 31.65
CA THR A 281 19.23 -8.53 31.79
C THR A 281 19.05 -9.70 30.83
N THR A 282 17.91 -9.77 30.13
CA THR A 282 17.55 -10.92 29.30
C THR A 282 17.01 -10.47 27.96
N ILE A 283 17.60 -10.98 26.88
CA ILE A 283 17.13 -10.78 25.51
C ILE A 283 15.71 -11.37 25.42
N PRO A 284 14.70 -10.64 24.91
CA PRO A 284 13.35 -11.17 24.78
C PRO A 284 13.33 -12.40 23.89
N ASP A 285 12.58 -13.43 24.28
CA ASP A 285 12.32 -14.63 23.47
C ASP A 285 11.11 -14.43 22.53
N ASP A 286 10.53 -13.23 22.50
CA ASP A 286 9.35 -12.91 21.68
C ASP A 286 9.54 -13.29 20.21
N ASP A 287 10.73 -13.09 19.64
CA ASP A 287 11.11 -13.40 18.26
C ASP A 287 11.17 -14.90 17.92
N LYS A 288 11.15 -15.79 18.93
CA LYS A 288 11.06 -17.24 18.78
C LYS A 288 9.61 -17.72 18.61
N LYS A 289 8.64 -16.91 19.03
CA LYS A 289 7.21 -17.21 18.82
C LYS A 289 6.86 -17.06 17.31
N PRO A 290 5.80 -17.70 16.80
CA PRO A 290 5.29 -17.35 15.48
C PRO A 290 4.64 -15.96 15.42
N GLN A 291 4.84 -15.23 14.32
CA GLN A 291 4.40 -13.83 14.21
C GLN A 291 2.88 -13.64 14.32
N PHE A 292 2.09 -14.53 13.72
CA PHE A 292 0.63 -14.47 13.84
C PHE A 292 0.18 -14.49 15.31
N LEU A 293 0.80 -15.35 16.13
CA LEU A 293 0.45 -15.45 17.54
C LEU A 293 0.81 -14.18 18.31
N ARG A 294 1.96 -13.55 18.03
CA ARG A 294 2.31 -12.24 18.62
C ARG A 294 1.31 -11.15 18.25
N TRP A 295 0.93 -11.05 16.98
CA TRP A 295 -0.03 -10.05 16.53
C TRP A 295 -1.41 -10.29 17.13
N LEU A 296 -1.84 -11.54 17.28
CA LEU A 296 -3.07 -11.92 17.97
C LEU A 296 -3.07 -11.50 19.45
N GLU A 297 -1.94 -11.64 20.14
CA GLU A 297 -1.77 -11.18 21.53
C GLU A 297 -1.83 -9.66 21.65
N GLU A 298 -1.16 -8.93 20.75
CA GLU A 298 -1.22 -7.47 20.65
C GLU A 298 -2.65 -7.00 20.39
N TRP A 299 -3.36 -7.67 19.48
CA TRP A 299 -4.76 -7.38 19.15
C TRP A 299 -5.68 -7.65 20.34
N GLY A 300 -5.54 -8.82 20.99
CA GLY A 300 -6.34 -9.18 22.16
C GLY A 300 -6.18 -8.17 23.29
N GLN A 301 -4.94 -7.75 23.57
CA GLN A 301 -4.68 -6.70 24.55
C GLN A 301 -5.37 -5.37 24.19
N TYR A 302 -5.24 -4.92 22.94
CA TYR A 302 -5.87 -3.69 22.46
C TYR A 302 -7.39 -3.72 22.61
N ILE A 303 -8.03 -4.80 22.15
CA ILE A 303 -9.49 -4.97 22.20
C ILE A 303 -10.01 -4.97 23.63
N CYS A 304 -9.31 -5.63 24.55
CA CYS A 304 -9.70 -5.66 25.95
C CYS A 304 -9.58 -4.27 26.61
N GLU A 305 -8.53 -3.51 26.29
CA GLU A 305 -8.36 -2.14 26.77
C GLU A 305 -9.45 -1.20 26.21
N GLU A 306 -9.75 -1.27 24.90
CA GLU A 306 -10.79 -0.44 24.27
C GLU A 306 -12.20 -0.80 24.77
N ARG A 307 -12.50 -2.08 24.93
CA ARG A 307 -13.77 -2.53 25.54
C ARG A 307 -13.97 -1.90 26.90
N LYS A 308 -12.94 -1.93 27.76
CA LYS A 308 -13.01 -1.36 29.10
C LYS A 308 -13.33 0.14 29.04
N LYS A 309 -12.62 0.91 28.19
CA LYS A 309 -12.90 2.34 27.99
C LYS A 309 -14.34 2.59 27.56
N HIS A 310 -14.85 1.80 26.62
CA HIS A 310 -16.23 1.95 26.16
C HIS A 310 -17.26 1.68 27.27
N LEU A 311 -17.02 0.66 28.10
CA LEU A 311 -17.90 0.31 29.22
C LEU A 311 -17.86 1.38 30.33
N ASP A 312 -16.68 1.92 30.63
CA ASP A 312 -16.51 3.02 31.58
C ASP A 312 -17.24 4.28 31.08
N ASP A 313 -17.10 4.60 29.79
CA ASP A 313 -17.83 5.70 29.16
C ASP A 313 -19.35 5.50 29.18
N LEU A 314 -19.83 4.27 28.91
CA LEU A 314 -21.26 3.95 29.00
C LEU A 314 -21.75 4.14 30.44
N LYS A 315 -21.00 3.65 31.42
CA LYS A 315 -21.33 3.82 32.85
C LYS A 315 -21.43 5.30 33.22
N ASN A 316 -20.45 6.11 32.83
CA ASN A 316 -20.40 7.52 33.20
C ASN A 316 -21.45 8.37 32.46
N LYS A 317 -21.65 8.14 31.16
CA LYS A 317 -22.54 8.97 30.32
C LYS A 317 -24.01 8.55 30.40
N CYS A 318 -24.29 7.28 30.69
CA CYS A 318 -25.66 6.76 30.70
C CYS A 318 -26.25 6.58 32.10
N ASN A 319 -25.43 6.53 33.17
CA ASN A 319 -25.92 6.30 34.53
C ASN A 319 -25.81 7.53 35.45
N GLY A 320 -25.35 8.68 34.92
CA GLY A 320 -25.28 9.93 35.67
C GLY A 320 -26.64 10.62 35.82
N ASN A 321 -27.01 10.97 37.05
CA ASN A 321 -28.16 11.77 37.54
C ASN A 321 -29.60 11.33 37.22
N SER A 322 -29.82 10.34 36.36
CA SER A 322 -31.10 9.62 36.22
C SER A 322 -30.78 8.29 35.54
N ASN A 323 -31.30 7.15 36.03
CA ASN A 323 -31.02 5.83 35.47
C ASN A 323 -31.63 5.67 34.06
N ASN A 324 -31.01 6.29 33.04
CA ASN A 324 -31.51 6.32 31.67
C ASN A 324 -31.63 4.92 31.06
N ILE A 325 -30.82 3.96 31.52
CA ILE A 325 -30.85 2.57 31.04
C ILE A 325 -32.19 1.86 31.35
N THR A 326 -32.94 2.33 32.37
CA THR A 326 -34.25 1.77 32.71
C THR A 326 -35.36 2.24 31.77
N ASP A 327 -35.14 3.35 31.06
CA ASP A 327 -36.01 3.79 29.97
C ASP A 327 -35.68 3.02 28.69
N VAL A 328 -36.19 1.79 28.59
CA VAL A 328 -35.99 0.89 27.44
C VAL A 328 -36.45 1.53 26.12
N LYS A 329 -37.28 2.59 26.16
CA LYS A 329 -37.74 3.34 24.98
C LYS A 329 -36.72 4.39 24.50
N CYS A 330 -35.68 4.67 25.28
CA CYS A 330 -34.67 5.69 25.02
C CYS A 330 -35.26 7.09 24.76
N ALA A 331 -36.40 7.39 25.37
CA ALA A 331 -37.08 8.67 25.21
C ALA A 331 -36.32 9.79 25.93
N ASN A 332 -35.90 9.51 27.18
CA ASN A 332 -35.31 10.49 28.10
C ASN A 332 -33.77 10.47 28.13
N SER A 333 -33.13 9.68 27.26
CA SER A 333 -31.67 9.60 27.23
C SER A 333 -31.01 10.86 26.69
N THR A 334 -29.92 11.26 27.35
CA THR A 334 -29.02 12.34 26.92
C THR A 334 -28.39 12.04 25.56
N LYS A 335 -27.96 13.11 24.86
CA LYS A 335 -27.30 13.02 23.55
C LYS A 335 -25.99 12.26 23.66
N GLU A 336 -25.25 12.48 24.74
CA GLU A 336 -23.95 11.88 25.04
C GLU A 336 -24.07 10.36 25.23
N CYS A 337 -25.10 9.90 25.94
CA CYS A 337 -25.37 8.48 26.12
C CYS A 337 -25.77 7.80 24.79
N LYS A 338 -26.67 8.43 24.00
CA LYS A 338 -27.03 7.95 22.65
C LYS A 338 -25.81 7.83 21.74
N GLN A 339 -24.94 8.85 21.76
CA GLN A 339 -23.69 8.84 21.01
C GLN A 339 -22.75 7.72 21.46
N GLN A 340 -22.65 7.45 22.77
CA GLN A 340 -21.81 6.37 23.28
C GLN A 340 -22.34 4.99 22.89
N CYS A 341 -23.66 4.74 22.96
CA CYS A 341 -24.28 3.52 22.43
C CYS A 341 -23.91 3.31 20.95
N ASN A 342 -23.98 4.38 20.14
CA ASN A 342 -23.61 4.34 18.73
C ASN A 342 -22.09 4.10 18.51
N LYS A 343 -21.22 4.64 19.37
CA LYS A 343 -19.77 4.40 19.32
C LYS A 343 -19.43 2.95 19.63
N TYR A 344 -19.97 2.39 20.71
CA TYR A 344 -19.76 0.99 21.07
C TYR A 344 -20.26 0.03 19.98
N ASN A 345 -21.45 0.29 19.43
CA ASN A 345 -21.98 -0.53 18.35
C ASN A 345 -21.10 -0.49 17.08
N ARG A 346 -20.54 0.68 16.73
CA ARG A 346 -19.60 0.81 15.61
C ARG A 346 -18.32 0.01 15.88
N TRP A 347 -17.76 0.14 17.08
CA TRP A 347 -16.60 -0.63 17.53
C TRP A 347 -16.84 -2.13 17.41
N ILE A 348 -17.96 -2.67 17.93
CA ILE A 348 -18.34 -4.08 17.76
C ILE A 348 -18.38 -4.48 16.28
N ASN A 349 -19.01 -3.68 15.41
CA ASN A 349 -19.18 -4.03 14.01
C ASN A 349 -17.86 -4.07 13.22
N VAL A 350 -16.90 -3.20 13.57
CA VAL A 350 -15.56 -3.20 12.96
C VAL A 350 -14.80 -4.46 13.38
N TYR A 351 -14.63 -4.65 14.69
CA TYR A 351 -13.75 -5.67 15.24
C TYR A 351 -14.34 -7.09 15.25
N LYS A 352 -15.67 -7.25 15.09
CA LYS A 352 -16.29 -8.56 14.95
C LYS A 352 -15.77 -9.33 13.73
N ARG A 353 -15.51 -8.64 12.62
CA ARG A 353 -14.96 -9.27 11.41
C ARG A 353 -13.53 -9.72 11.64
N GLU A 354 -12.72 -8.87 12.26
CA GLU A 354 -11.33 -9.19 12.64
C GLU A 354 -11.27 -10.39 13.58
N TRP A 355 -12.12 -10.42 14.62
CA TRP A 355 -12.22 -11.54 15.55
C TRP A 355 -12.57 -12.84 14.84
N THR A 356 -13.58 -12.81 13.98
CA THR A 356 -14.05 -14.00 13.24
C THR A 356 -12.93 -14.57 12.37
N GLY A 357 -12.20 -13.68 11.68
CA GLY A 357 -11.05 -14.04 10.87
C GLY A 357 -9.90 -14.66 11.66
N GLN A 358 -9.45 -13.99 12.71
CA GLN A 358 -8.35 -14.44 13.55
C GLN A 358 -8.66 -15.75 14.27
N LYS A 359 -9.90 -15.92 14.74
CA LYS A 359 -10.38 -17.19 15.30
C LYS A 359 -10.33 -18.33 14.28
N SER A 360 -10.70 -18.06 13.03
CA SER A 360 -10.58 -19.03 11.94
C SER A 360 -9.13 -19.42 11.65
N LYS A 361 -8.19 -18.46 11.63
CA LYS A 361 -6.75 -18.77 11.45
C LYS A 361 -6.20 -19.58 12.63
N TYR A 362 -6.53 -19.18 13.85
CA TYR A 362 -6.11 -19.90 15.04
C TYR A 362 -6.63 -21.34 15.06
N LYS A 363 -7.90 -21.55 14.68
CA LYS A 363 -8.47 -22.89 14.58
C LYS A 363 -7.73 -23.76 13.57
N GLU A 364 -7.43 -23.23 12.39
CA GLU A 364 -6.60 -23.92 11.39
C GLU A 364 -5.25 -24.33 11.98
N ILE A 365 -4.57 -23.44 12.70
CA ILE A 365 -3.30 -23.74 13.36
C ILE A 365 -3.47 -24.86 14.41
N TYR A 366 -4.46 -24.75 15.28
CA TYR A 366 -4.69 -25.72 16.35
C TYR A 366 -5.04 -27.12 15.83
N ASP A 367 -5.88 -27.19 14.79
CA ASP A 367 -6.30 -28.44 14.16
C ASP A 367 -5.14 -29.11 13.37
N ASN A 368 -4.18 -28.32 12.89
CA ASN A 368 -3.03 -28.81 12.11
C ASN A 368 -1.70 -28.80 12.88
N LYS A 369 -1.70 -28.55 14.19
CA LYS A 369 -0.47 -28.41 15.02
C LYS A 369 0.51 -29.60 14.99
N ASP A 370 0.03 -30.77 14.60
CA ASP A 370 0.84 -31.99 14.49
C ASP A 370 1.21 -32.35 13.03
N LYS A 371 0.91 -31.46 12.08
CA LYS A 371 1.23 -31.62 10.65
C LYS A 371 2.45 -30.78 10.25
N THR A 372 3.06 -31.20 9.15
CA THR A 372 4.17 -30.45 8.53
C THR A 372 3.76 -29.04 8.14
N GLY A 373 4.60 -28.06 8.49
CA GLY A 373 4.37 -26.63 8.26
C GLY A 373 3.72 -25.87 9.43
N TYR A 374 3.52 -26.53 10.59
CA TYR A 374 2.95 -25.94 11.81
C TYR A 374 3.77 -26.24 13.07
N GLU A 375 4.98 -26.80 12.91
CA GLU A 375 5.85 -27.23 14.01
C GLU A 375 6.19 -26.08 14.96
N ASP A 376 6.41 -24.89 14.41
CA ASP A 376 6.70 -23.65 15.16
C ASP A 376 5.50 -23.19 16.01
N TYR A 377 4.27 -23.54 15.66
CA TYR A 377 3.08 -23.21 16.45
C TYR A 377 2.79 -24.21 17.56
N LYS A 378 3.20 -25.47 17.39
CA LYS A 378 2.77 -26.61 18.22
C LYS A 378 2.91 -26.36 19.71
N GLU A 379 4.08 -25.92 20.16
CA GLU A 379 4.36 -25.71 21.59
C GLU A 379 3.55 -24.56 22.19
N HIS A 380 3.22 -23.55 21.39
CA HIS A 380 2.48 -22.37 21.84
C HIS A 380 0.97 -22.62 21.94
N VAL A 381 0.42 -23.52 21.13
CA VAL A 381 -1.03 -23.78 21.06
C VAL A 381 -1.48 -25.05 21.79
N LYS A 382 -0.55 -25.92 22.24
CA LYS A 382 -0.85 -27.24 22.84
C LYS A 382 -1.93 -27.22 23.92
N ASP A 383 -1.88 -26.24 24.83
CA ASP A 383 -2.77 -26.12 26.00
C ASP A 383 -3.92 -25.12 25.80
N HIS A 384 -4.19 -24.75 24.54
CA HIS A 384 -5.10 -23.67 24.17
C HIS A 384 -6.02 -24.13 23.03
N ASP A 385 -7.01 -24.95 23.36
CA ASP A 385 -7.93 -25.55 22.38
C ASP A 385 -8.80 -24.55 21.58
N ASN A 386 -8.82 -23.28 21.98
CA ASN A 386 -9.49 -22.23 21.26
C ASN A 386 -8.87 -20.85 21.53
N THR A 387 -9.21 -19.90 20.66
CA THR A 387 -8.65 -18.54 20.66
C THR A 387 -8.96 -17.75 21.93
N ASN A 388 -10.12 -17.95 22.58
CA ASN A 388 -10.41 -17.26 23.85
C ASN A 388 -9.44 -17.72 24.93
N LYS A 389 -9.24 -19.04 25.11
CA LYS A 389 -8.27 -19.59 26.08
C LYS A 389 -6.84 -19.13 25.80
N TYR A 390 -6.49 -18.98 24.52
CA TYR A 390 -5.18 -18.48 24.12
C TYR A 390 -4.96 -17.03 24.57
N ILE A 391 -5.88 -16.12 24.21
CA ILE A 391 -5.80 -14.69 24.56
C ILE A 391 -5.87 -14.48 26.08
N GLU A 392 -6.68 -15.29 26.77
CA GLU A 392 -6.84 -15.26 28.21
C GLU A 392 -5.52 -15.46 28.96
N LYS A 393 -4.74 -16.46 28.57
CA LYS A 393 -3.45 -16.76 29.20
C LYS A 393 -2.35 -15.79 28.80
N SER A 394 -2.41 -15.23 27.60
CA SER A 394 -1.39 -14.31 27.09
C SER A 394 -1.57 -12.86 27.52
N SER A 395 -2.78 -12.46 27.93
CA SER A 395 -3.08 -11.07 28.33
C SER A 395 -3.80 -10.96 29.67
N ASN A 396 -3.09 -10.48 30.70
CA ASN A 396 -3.67 -10.17 32.00
C ASN A 396 -4.68 -9.00 31.97
N LYS A 397 -4.79 -8.28 30.85
CA LYS A 397 -5.66 -7.10 30.67
C LYS A 397 -7.08 -7.46 30.24
N CYS A 398 -7.33 -8.72 29.85
CA CYS A 398 -8.64 -9.22 29.46
C CYS A 398 -9.44 -9.77 30.65
N LYS A 399 -9.84 -8.90 31.60
CA LYS A 399 -10.64 -9.27 32.79
C LYS A 399 -11.98 -8.51 32.88
N ASN A 400 -13.04 -9.17 33.35
CA ASN A 400 -14.37 -8.56 33.60
C ASN A 400 -14.52 -8.06 35.04
N SER A 401 -15.60 -7.31 35.31
CA SER A 401 -15.92 -6.76 36.64
C SER A 401 -16.30 -7.83 37.70
N GLY A 402 -16.41 -9.11 37.32
CA GLY A 402 -16.81 -10.20 38.22
C GLY A 402 -16.44 -11.62 37.76
N SER A 403 -15.64 -11.77 36.70
CA SER A 403 -15.05 -13.05 36.30
C SER A 403 -13.56 -12.88 36.08
N ASN A 404 -12.79 -13.97 36.24
CA ASN A 404 -11.36 -13.95 35.99
C ASN A 404 -11.02 -13.74 34.51
N HIS A 405 -11.97 -13.94 33.58
CA HIS A 405 -11.71 -14.00 32.12
C HIS A 405 -12.85 -13.43 31.27
N ILE A 406 -12.51 -12.80 30.13
CA ILE A 406 -13.42 -12.28 29.10
C ILE A 406 -13.59 -13.31 27.97
N ASN A 407 -14.82 -13.64 27.60
CA ASN A 407 -15.11 -14.38 26.37
C ASN A 407 -15.43 -13.40 25.24
N LEU A 408 -14.53 -13.29 24.25
CA LEU A 408 -14.68 -12.37 23.12
C LEU A 408 -15.82 -12.77 22.18
N ASP A 409 -16.19 -14.05 22.09
CA ASP A 409 -17.38 -14.46 21.34
C ASP A 409 -18.63 -13.83 21.94
N ASP A 410 -18.75 -13.78 23.27
CA ASP A 410 -19.88 -13.14 23.94
C ASP A 410 -19.84 -11.62 23.80
N VAL A 411 -18.66 -11.00 23.83
CA VAL A 411 -18.51 -9.56 23.58
C VAL A 411 -19.01 -9.19 22.18
N PHE A 412 -18.51 -9.85 21.14
CA PHE A 412 -18.89 -9.53 19.76
C PHE A 412 -20.30 -10.02 19.38
N GLN A 413 -20.92 -10.85 20.21
CA GLN A 413 -22.35 -11.18 20.15
C GLN A 413 -23.21 -10.28 21.06
N LYS A 414 -22.61 -9.35 21.81
CA LYS A 414 -23.26 -8.45 22.77
C LYS A 414 -24.01 -9.17 23.89
N ARG A 415 -23.55 -10.36 24.26
CA ARG A 415 -24.12 -11.21 25.32
C ARG A 415 -23.31 -11.16 26.60
N ASP A 416 -22.17 -10.48 26.60
CA ASP A 416 -21.31 -10.37 27.78
C ASP A 416 -22.00 -9.63 28.93
N ASN A 417 -21.74 -10.06 30.16
CA ASN A 417 -22.47 -9.59 31.34
C ASN A 417 -22.32 -8.07 31.60
N ASP A 418 -21.18 -7.47 31.25
CA ASP A 418 -20.96 -6.04 31.50
C ASP A 418 -21.77 -5.18 30.53
N TYR A 419 -21.89 -5.58 29.25
CA TYR A 419 -22.68 -4.85 28.25
C TYR A 419 -24.17 -5.22 28.23
N LYS A 420 -24.53 -6.46 28.62
CA LYS A 420 -25.90 -7.00 28.53
C LYS A 420 -26.97 -6.08 29.13
N LYS A 421 -26.64 -5.37 30.21
CA LYS A 421 -27.55 -4.39 30.85
C LYS A 421 -27.86 -3.15 29.99
N TYR A 422 -26.96 -2.78 29.08
CA TYR A 422 -27.12 -1.64 28.17
C TYR A 422 -27.72 -2.04 26.82
N GLU A 423 -27.66 -3.32 26.43
CA GLU A 423 -28.01 -3.78 25.08
C GLU A 423 -29.45 -3.39 24.66
N PRO A 424 -30.51 -3.67 25.45
CA PRO A 424 -31.88 -3.35 25.02
C PRO A 424 -32.08 -1.85 24.81
N PHE A 425 -31.59 -1.07 25.77
CA PHE A 425 -31.63 0.39 25.75
C PHE A 425 -30.87 0.97 24.54
N CYS A 426 -29.60 0.57 24.36
CA CYS A 426 -28.76 1.06 23.27
C CYS A 426 -29.28 0.65 21.90
N THR A 427 -29.88 -0.54 21.78
CA THR A 427 -30.54 -0.99 20.55
C THR A 427 -31.73 -0.09 20.20
N THR A 428 -32.61 0.22 21.16
CA THR A 428 -33.71 1.16 20.93
C THR A 428 -33.22 2.55 20.56
N CYS A 429 -32.23 3.10 21.29
CA CYS A 429 -31.65 4.41 20.97
C CYS A 429 -31.18 4.52 19.52
N ARG A 430 -30.53 3.45 19.04
CA ARG A 430 -30.01 3.39 17.67
C ARG A 430 -31.11 3.28 16.63
N ILE A 431 -32.16 2.49 16.89
CA ILE A 431 -33.32 2.40 15.99
C ILE A 431 -33.99 3.76 15.85
N ASN A 432 -34.20 4.47 16.97
CA ASN A 432 -34.79 5.80 16.98
C ASN A 432 -33.92 6.81 16.21
N ASP A 433 -32.60 6.80 16.40
CA ASP A 433 -31.65 7.66 15.67
C ASP A 433 -31.65 7.39 14.15
N ILE A 434 -31.72 6.12 13.74
CA ILE A 434 -31.83 5.74 12.32
C ILE A 434 -33.17 6.22 11.74
N ALA A 435 -34.29 6.00 12.45
CA ALA A 435 -35.61 6.41 12.01
C ALA A 435 -35.72 7.94 11.87
N GLN A 436 -35.15 8.70 12.82
CA GLN A 436 -35.08 10.16 12.74
C GLN A 436 -34.29 10.63 11.51
N LYS A 437 -33.09 10.07 11.29
CA LYS A 437 -32.25 10.40 10.11
C LYS A 437 -32.91 10.02 8.79
N ALA A 438 -33.65 8.92 8.73
CA ALA A 438 -34.39 8.52 7.54
C ALA A 438 -35.54 9.50 7.25
N ASN A 439 -36.27 9.93 8.28
CA ASN A 439 -37.34 10.92 8.15
C ASN A 439 -36.83 12.31 7.73
N GLU A 440 -35.65 12.72 8.21
CA GLU A 440 -34.98 13.96 7.80
C GLU A 440 -34.57 13.92 6.32
N LYS A 441 -34.04 12.80 5.84
CA LYS A 441 -33.70 12.61 4.42
C LYS A 441 -34.93 12.59 3.51
N ASN A 442 -36.01 11.94 3.92
CA ASN A 442 -37.26 11.90 3.15
C ASN A 442 -37.97 13.26 3.06
N LYS A 443 -37.77 14.16 4.04
CA LYS A 443 -38.28 15.54 3.95
C LYS A 443 -37.57 16.40 2.91
N GLN A 444 -36.36 16.03 2.48
CA GLN A 444 -35.58 16.75 1.46
C GLN A 444 -35.84 16.25 0.02
N GLN A 445 -36.52 15.12 -0.16
CA GLN A 445 -36.90 14.58 -1.48
C GLN A 445 -38.43 14.55 -1.64
N LYS A 446 -39.02 15.68 -2.03
CA LYS A 446 -40.36 15.70 -2.64
C LYS A 446 -40.19 15.84 -4.17
N PRO A 447 -40.53 14.83 -4.98
CA PRO A 447 -40.42 14.93 -6.44
C PRO A 447 -41.56 15.79 -7.02
N ALA A 448 -41.23 16.66 -7.98
CA ALA A 448 -42.20 17.24 -8.89
C ALA A 448 -42.65 16.16 -9.91
N VAL A 449 -43.96 16.00 -10.05
CA VAL A 449 -44.63 15.08 -10.98
C VAL A 449 -44.85 15.78 -12.33
N VAL A 450 -44.39 15.18 -13.44
CA VAL A 450 -44.91 15.41 -14.82
C VAL A 450 -44.73 14.12 -15.66
N PRO A 451 -45.65 13.77 -16.59
CA PRO A 451 -46.02 12.38 -16.92
C PRO A 451 -45.52 11.81 -18.27
N SER A 452 -45.80 10.51 -18.43
CA SER A 452 -45.48 9.56 -19.51
C SER A 452 -46.22 9.74 -20.85
N SER A 453 -45.55 9.40 -21.97
CA SER A 453 -46.09 8.86 -23.25
C SER A 453 -44.90 8.30 -24.08
N GLY A 454 -44.87 7.19 -24.82
CA GLY A 454 -45.81 6.13 -25.21
C GLY A 454 -45.41 5.56 -26.60
N GLY A 455 -45.29 4.21 -26.74
CA GLY A 455 -45.32 3.40 -28.00
C GLY A 455 -44.01 3.24 -28.81
N GLY A 456 -43.64 2.11 -29.45
CA GLY A 456 -44.21 0.76 -29.62
C GLY A 456 -43.77 0.10 -30.97
N GLY A 457 -43.17 -1.12 -30.93
CA GLY A 457 -43.09 -2.19 -31.99
C GLY A 457 -42.25 -1.93 -33.28
N GLY A 458 -41.63 -2.88 -34.00
CA GLY A 458 -41.45 -4.35 -33.94
C GLY A 458 -41.08 -4.94 -35.33
N GLY A 459 -40.15 -5.93 -35.41
CA GLY A 459 -39.93 -6.92 -36.51
C GLY A 459 -39.19 -6.45 -37.79
N THR A 460 -38.37 -7.20 -38.56
CA THR A 460 -37.96 -8.62 -38.67
C THR A 460 -36.76 -8.75 -39.67
N THR A 461 -35.91 -9.77 -39.51
CA THR A 461 -34.79 -10.29 -40.36
C THR A 461 -35.26 -10.85 -41.74
N PRO A 462 -34.43 -11.29 -42.75
CA PRO A 462 -33.18 -12.10 -42.62
C PRO A 462 -32.05 -12.07 -43.73
N LYS A 463 -30.86 -12.55 -43.32
CA LYS A 463 -29.90 -13.50 -43.97
C LYS A 463 -28.84 -13.11 -45.06
N ASN A 464 -27.68 -13.75 -44.85
CA ASN A 464 -26.54 -14.14 -45.72
C ASN A 464 -25.33 -13.18 -45.71
N GLY A 465 -24.08 -13.60 -45.54
CA GLY A 465 -23.45 -14.90 -45.28
C GLY A 465 -21.93 -14.72 -45.13
N ALA A 466 -21.32 -15.62 -44.34
CA ALA A 466 -19.91 -16.02 -44.25
C ALA A 466 -18.77 -15.01 -44.53
N ASN A 467 -17.91 -14.82 -43.52
CA ASN A 467 -16.58 -15.44 -43.56
C ASN A 467 -16.04 -15.65 -42.14
N GLN A 468 -15.76 -16.91 -41.81
CA GLN A 468 -15.03 -17.34 -40.63
C GLN A 468 -13.62 -16.75 -40.66
N VAL A 469 -13.18 -16.17 -39.54
CA VAL A 469 -11.75 -16.10 -39.22
C VAL A 469 -11.52 -17.01 -38.02
N ASP A 470 -10.58 -17.92 -38.24
CA ASP A 470 -10.21 -19.09 -37.47
C ASP A 470 -9.95 -18.81 -35.98
N SER A 471 -10.77 -19.43 -35.14
CA SER A 471 -10.65 -19.46 -33.68
C SER A 471 -9.67 -20.54 -33.22
N THR A 472 -8.44 -20.56 -33.75
CA THR A 472 -7.35 -21.39 -33.22
C THR A 472 -5.97 -20.74 -33.33
N LYS A 473 -5.73 -19.68 -32.55
CA LYS A 473 -4.35 -19.32 -32.15
C LYS A 473 -4.29 -19.11 -30.64
N THR A 474 -3.70 -20.09 -29.98
CA THR A 474 -3.33 -20.07 -28.57
C THR A 474 -2.53 -18.80 -28.27
N ALA A 475 -3.02 -17.96 -27.36
CA ALA A 475 -2.28 -16.81 -26.88
C ALA A 475 -1.00 -17.29 -26.20
N SER A 476 0.16 -16.92 -26.75
CA SER A 476 1.45 -17.19 -26.13
C SER A 476 1.53 -16.46 -24.79
N THR A 477 1.82 -17.17 -23.71
CA THR A 477 2.00 -16.63 -22.35
C THR A 477 3.36 -15.96 -22.12
N THR A 478 4.07 -15.59 -23.20
CA THR A 478 5.31 -14.84 -23.12
C THR A 478 5.04 -13.34 -23.15
N THR A 479 5.58 -12.61 -22.16
CA THR A 479 5.72 -11.15 -22.23
C THR A 479 6.44 -10.77 -23.52
N PRO A 480 5.87 -9.90 -24.37
CA PRO A 480 6.56 -9.45 -25.58
C PRO A 480 7.90 -8.81 -25.20
N ASN A 481 8.99 -9.39 -25.68
CA ASN A 481 10.32 -8.80 -25.53
C ASN A 481 10.48 -7.69 -26.57
N CYS A 482 10.67 -6.49 -26.07
CA CYS A 482 10.80 -5.29 -26.87
C CYS A 482 12.20 -5.11 -27.48
N ASP A 483 13.17 -5.91 -27.00
CA ASP A 483 14.56 -5.94 -27.44
C ASP A 483 14.81 -7.02 -28.50
N ASP A 484 13.79 -7.82 -28.84
CA ASP A 484 13.90 -8.88 -29.83
C ASP A 484 13.67 -8.33 -31.24
N ASN A 485 14.76 -8.11 -31.98
CA ASN A 485 14.75 -7.64 -33.37
C ASN A 485 14.29 -8.70 -34.38
N THR A 486 13.81 -9.86 -33.93
CA THR A 486 13.24 -10.87 -34.81
C THR A 486 11.88 -10.40 -35.36
N ARG A 487 11.88 -10.02 -36.64
CA ARG A 487 10.72 -9.56 -37.46
C ARG A 487 9.60 -10.60 -37.66
N GLY A 488 9.38 -11.54 -36.76
CA GLY A 488 8.44 -12.65 -36.94
C GLY A 488 7.35 -12.66 -35.87
N GLY A 489 6.36 -11.76 -35.93
CA GLY A 489 5.25 -11.85 -34.97
C GLY A 489 4.12 -10.82 -35.08
N CYS A 490 4.31 -9.69 -35.77
CA CYS A 490 3.24 -8.70 -35.89
C CYS A 490 2.13 -9.26 -36.80
N THR A 491 1.01 -9.64 -36.20
CA THR A 491 -0.21 -9.95 -36.95
C THR A 491 -0.77 -8.63 -37.47
N LYS A 492 -0.94 -8.54 -38.79
CA LYS A 492 -1.52 -7.36 -39.44
C LYS A 492 -3.04 -7.45 -39.33
N TYR A 493 -3.63 -6.49 -38.66
CA TYR A 493 -5.08 -6.30 -38.51
C TYR A 493 -5.58 -5.09 -39.32
N ILE A 494 -4.69 -4.15 -39.64
CA ILE A 494 -5.03 -2.97 -40.46
C ILE A 494 -4.84 -3.27 -41.95
N GLU A 495 -5.95 -3.26 -42.68
CA GLU A 495 -5.92 -3.26 -44.15
C GLU A 495 -5.62 -1.86 -44.71
N ALA A 496 -5.15 -1.79 -45.95
CA ALA A 496 -4.75 -0.52 -46.58
C ALA A 496 -5.87 0.54 -46.58
N ASP A 497 -7.11 0.10 -46.82
CA ASP A 497 -8.29 0.97 -46.80
C ASP A 497 -8.60 1.49 -45.39
N ASP A 498 -8.38 0.68 -44.35
CA ASP A 498 -8.61 1.10 -42.96
C ASP A 498 -7.47 1.99 -42.45
N TYR A 499 -6.24 1.75 -42.90
CA TYR A 499 -5.10 2.63 -42.62
C TYR A 499 -5.35 4.06 -43.13
N THR A 500 -5.85 4.21 -44.36
CA THR A 500 -6.15 5.53 -44.94
C THR A 500 -7.32 6.20 -44.23
N LYS A 501 -8.32 5.42 -43.77
CA LYS A 501 -9.40 5.95 -42.95
C LYS A 501 -8.88 6.47 -41.62
N ILE A 502 -7.96 5.77 -40.94
CA ILE A 502 -7.51 6.13 -39.58
C ILE A 502 -6.43 7.23 -39.59
N LYS A 503 -5.50 7.20 -40.55
CA LYS A 503 -4.27 8.01 -40.53
C LYS A 503 -4.48 9.51 -40.59
N GLY A 504 -3.86 10.22 -39.63
CA GLY A 504 -3.69 11.67 -39.66
C GLY A 504 -4.96 12.46 -39.36
N GLN A 505 -5.97 11.80 -38.79
CA GLN A 505 -7.30 12.35 -38.56
C GLN A 505 -7.57 12.45 -37.05
N GLN A 506 -8.11 13.60 -36.62
CA GLN A 506 -8.52 13.89 -35.24
C GLN A 506 -7.48 13.43 -34.17
N ASN A 507 -7.85 12.49 -33.29
CA ASN A 507 -7.02 11.97 -32.21
C ASN A 507 -6.03 10.88 -32.65
N CYS A 508 -6.04 10.46 -33.92
CA CYS A 508 -5.12 9.45 -34.47
C CYS A 508 -3.92 10.06 -35.21
N GLU A 509 -3.63 11.35 -34.97
CA GLU A 509 -2.52 12.09 -35.56
C GLU A 509 -1.13 11.66 -35.03
N GLY A 510 -1.10 11.04 -33.85
CA GLY A 510 0.10 10.52 -33.22
C GLY A 510 1.09 11.58 -32.70
N LEU A 511 2.11 11.11 -31.97
CA LEU A 511 3.13 11.98 -31.38
C LEU A 511 3.99 12.70 -32.41
N LYS A 512 4.22 12.09 -33.58
CA LYS A 512 5.04 12.73 -34.63
C LYS A 512 4.41 14.06 -35.07
N LYS A 513 3.10 14.08 -35.34
CA LYS A 513 2.40 15.31 -35.72
C LYS A 513 2.39 16.33 -34.57
N ALA A 514 2.19 15.88 -33.33
CA ALA A 514 2.30 16.77 -32.17
C ALA A 514 3.70 17.40 -32.03
N ALA A 515 4.77 16.66 -32.35
CA ALA A 515 6.13 17.18 -32.40
C ALA A 515 6.33 18.18 -33.56
N ASP A 516 5.80 17.88 -34.74
CA ASP A 516 5.80 18.79 -35.90
C ASP A 516 5.08 20.12 -35.60
N GLU A 517 4.10 20.11 -34.69
CA GLU A 517 3.34 21.28 -34.24
C GLU A 517 3.87 21.94 -32.95
N GLY A 518 4.96 21.43 -32.36
CA GLY A 518 5.50 21.95 -31.09
C GLY A 518 4.59 21.73 -29.87
N LYS A 519 3.75 20.70 -29.90
CA LYS A 519 2.72 20.39 -28.89
C LYS A 519 3.07 19.21 -27.98
N ILE A 520 4.34 18.82 -27.90
CA ILE A 520 4.77 17.79 -26.95
C ILE A 520 4.94 18.43 -25.57
N LYS A 521 3.82 18.52 -24.85
CA LYS A 521 3.77 19.00 -23.46
C LYS A 521 2.62 18.32 -22.70
N TRP A 522 2.83 18.09 -21.41
CA TRP A 522 1.76 17.69 -20.51
C TRP A 522 0.72 18.79 -20.45
N ASP A 523 -0.56 18.41 -20.51
CA ASP A 523 -1.63 19.40 -20.63
C ASP A 523 -2.80 19.11 -19.69
N ASN A 524 -3.21 20.14 -18.98
CA ASN A 524 -4.41 20.22 -18.14
C ASN A 524 -5.32 21.39 -18.52
N SER A 525 -4.91 22.24 -19.47
CA SER A 525 -5.61 23.44 -19.89
C SER A 525 -5.55 23.61 -21.42
N ASP A 526 -6.67 23.24 -22.04
CA ASP A 526 -7.14 23.69 -23.37
C ASP A 526 -6.55 23.04 -24.66
N GLY A 527 -5.64 22.06 -24.61
CA GLY A 527 -5.12 21.38 -25.82
C GLY A 527 -5.73 20.02 -26.17
N GLY A 528 -6.89 19.67 -25.62
CA GLY A 528 -7.59 18.44 -25.95
C GLY A 528 -8.88 18.20 -25.15
N LEU A 529 -9.00 18.79 -23.97
CA LEU A 529 -10.12 18.59 -23.04
C LEU A 529 -11.20 19.68 -23.12
N SER A 530 -11.17 20.56 -24.12
CA SER A 530 -12.15 21.65 -24.26
C SER A 530 -13.58 21.14 -24.50
N TYR A 531 -13.72 19.91 -25.01
CA TYR A 531 -15.02 19.24 -25.15
C TYR A 531 -15.63 18.85 -23.80
N LEU A 532 -14.82 18.59 -22.76
CA LEU A 532 -15.28 18.29 -21.40
C LEU A 532 -15.83 19.51 -20.67
N LYS A 533 -15.55 20.73 -21.16
CA LYS A 533 -16.06 21.98 -20.59
C LYS A 533 -17.38 22.44 -21.24
N LYS A 534 -18.00 21.64 -22.12
CA LYS A 534 -19.20 22.00 -22.89
C LYS A 534 -20.39 21.11 -22.56
N GLY A 535 -21.60 21.69 -22.54
CA GLY A 535 -22.86 20.93 -22.49
C GLY A 535 -23.08 20.15 -21.19
N ALA A 536 -23.53 18.90 -21.29
CA ALA A 536 -23.83 18.01 -20.15
C ALA A 536 -22.60 17.69 -19.27
N PHE A 537 -21.39 18.02 -19.74
CA PHE A 537 -20.12 17.71 -19.10
C PHE A 537 -19.60 18.84 -18.17
N SER A 538 -20.31 19.97 -18.06
CA SER A 538 -19.84 21.13 -17.29
C SER A 538 -19.81 20.93 -15.77
N ASN A 539 -20.49 19.89 -15.26
CA ASN A 539 -20.68 19.67 -13.83
C ASN A 539 -19.78 18.57 -13.24
N ASP A 540 -19.04 17.84 -14.09
CA ASP A 540 -18.16 16.72 -13.71
C ASP A 540 -16.79 16.92 -14.35
N LEU A 541 -16.13 18.01 -13.95
CA LEU A 541 -14.85 18.40 -14.50
C LEU A 541 -13.75 17.49 -13.95
N ILE A 542 -12.93 16.95 -14.86
CA ILE A 542 -11.62 16.38 -14.48
C ILE A 542 -10.90 17.45 -13.67
N SER A 543 -10.37 17.06 -12.50
CA SER A 543 -9.65 17.96 -11.62
C SER A 543 -8.61 18.76 -12.40
N PRO A 544 -8.53 20.09 -12.22
CA PRO A 544 -7.54 20.93 -12.92
C PRO A 544 -6.09 20.54 -12.59
N ASN A 545 -5.87 19.64 -11.64
CA ASN A 545 -4.56 19.11 -11.27
C ASN A 545 -4.16 17.84 -12.06
N VAL A 546 -5.02 17.31 -12.93
CA VAL A 546 -4.72 16.13 -13.76
C VAL A 546 -4.15 16.59 -15.10
N TYR A 547 -2.90 16.24 -15.37
CA TYR A 547 -2.23 16.51 -16.63
C TYR A 547 -2.23 15.26 -17.49
N LEU A 548 -2.73 15.36 -18.72
CA LEU A 548 -2.66 14.27 -19.68
C LEU A 548 -1.29 14.27 -20.36
N PRO A 549 -0.63 13.11 -20.51
CA PRO A 549 0.60 13.02 -21.29
C PRO A 549 0.31 13.29 -22.78
N PRO A 550 1.25 13.89 -23.53
CA PRO A 550 1.10 14.13 -24.98
C PRO A 550 0.67 12.89 -25.77
N ARG A 551 1.12 11.71 -25.34
CA ARG A 551 0.77 10.42 -25.91
C ARG A 551 -0.72 10.09 -25.75
N LYS A 552 -1.28 10.23 -24.54
CA LYS A 552 -2.71 10.01 -24.28
C LYS A 552 -3.58 11.03 -25.01
N GLN A 553 -3.15 12.30 -25.06
CA GLN A 553 -3.84 13.35 -25.82
C GLN A 553 -3.96 13.02 -27.31
N LYS A 554 -3.07 12.18 -27.84
CA LYS A 554 -2.99 11.76 -29.25
C LYS A 554 -3.17 10.25 -29.43
N LEU A 555 -3.78 9.59 -28.43
CA LEU A 555 -4.07 8.17 -28.48
C LEU A 555 -5.19 7.94 -29.49
N CYS A 556 -4.95 7.04 -30.44
CA CYS A 556 -5.98 6.67 -31.39
C CYS A 556 -7.06 5.81 -30.71
N PHE A 557 -8.33 6.16 -30.90
CA PHE A 557 -9.50 5.37 -30.47
C PHE A 557 -10.65 5.44 -31.48
N ARG A 558 -10.32 5.75 -32.74
CA ARG A 558 -11.32 6.08 -33.76
C ARG A 558 -12.08 4.85 -34.24
N GLY A 559 -13.38 5.03 -34.44
CA GLY A 559 -14.27 3.98 -34.93
C GLY A 559 -14.74 3.00 -33.86
N LEU A 560 -14.27 3.12 -32.61
CA LEU A 560 -14.77 2.30 -31.51
C LEU A 560 -16.23 2.63 -31.14
N ASP A 561 -16.68 3.84 -31.45
CA ASP A 561 -18.05 4.33 -31.26
C ASP A 561 -19.04 3.87 -32.34
N GLY A 562 -18.64 2.95 -33.23
CA GLY A 562 -19.47 2.51 -34.34
C GLY A 562 -19.44 3.45 -35.55
N LYS A 563 -18.59 4.49 -35.58
CA LYS A 563 -18.62 5.49 -36.66
C LYS A 563 -17.24 5.95 -37.13
N TYR A 564 -17.13 6.20 -38.43
CA TYR A 564 -16.08 7.03 -39.01
C TYR A 564 -16.69 8.36 -39.47
N ASP A 565 -16.32 9.45 -38.80
CA ASP A 565 -16.78 10.82 -39.11
C ASP A 565 -18.31 10.92 -39.23
N GLY A 566 -19.02 10.29 -38.30
CA GLY A 566 -20.48 10.27 -38.25
C GLY A 566 -21.15 9.24 -39.18
N LYS A 567 -20.40 8.57 -40.06
CA LYS A 567 -20.89 7.45 -40.87
C LYS A 567 -20.68 6.13 -40.14
N ASP A 568 -21.69 5.27 -40.15
CA ASP A 568 -21.61 3.94 -39.54
C ASP A 568 -20.44 3.15 -40.12
N ASN A 569 -19.60 2.59 -39.25
CA ASN A 569 -18.48 1.74 -39.64
C ASN A 569 -18.73 0.25 -39.35
N GLY A 570 -19.94 -0.09 -38.89
CA GLY A 570 -20.40 -1.45 -38.67
C GLY A 570 -19.97 -2.05 -37.32
N VAL A 571 -19.27 -1.33 -36.45
CA VAL A 571 -18.90 -1.81 -35.10
C VAL A 571 -20.12 -1.75 -34.18
N ASN A 572 -20.86 -2.86 -34.15
CA ASN A 572 -22.12 -3.01 -33.41
C ASN A 572 -22.24 -4.36 -32.67
N THR A 573 -21.15 -5.13 -32.62
CA THR A 573 -21.05 -6.43 -31.95
C THR A 573 -19.70 -6.54 -31.26
N GLU A 574 -19.59 -7.40 -30.26
CA GLU A 574 -18.35 -7.63 -29.51
C GLU A 574 -17.18 -8.06 -30.42
N ASP A 575 -17.42 -8.96 -31.37
CA ASP A 575 -16.39 -9.43 -32.31
C ASP A 575 -15.86 -8.29 -33.19
N LYS A 576 -16.74 -7.44 -33.69
CA LYS A 576 -16.34 -6.29 -34.51
C LYS A 576 -15.68 -5.18 -33.68
N LEU A 577 -16.09 -5.03 -32.42
CA LEU A 577 -15.42 -4.13 -31.48
C LEU A 577 -14.00 -4.61 -31.20
N LYS A 578 -13.82 -5.92 -30.99
CA LYS A 578 -12.50 -6.55 -30.85
C LYS A 578 -11.65 -6.35 -32.09
N GLU A 579 -12.20 -6.58 -33.29
CA GLU A 579 -11.49 -6.36 -34.55
C GLU A 579 -11.04 -4.90 -34.70
N GLN A 580 -11.95 -3.95 -34.45
CA GLN A 580 -11.64 -2.53 -34.52
C GLN A 580 -10.62 -2.10 -33.46
N LEU A 581 -10.68 -2.65 -32.26
CA LEU A 581 -9.72 -2.38 -31.19
C LEU A 581 -8.31 -2.86 -31.59
N MET A 582 -8.19 -4.01 -32.24
CA MET A 582 -6.91 -4.50 -32.77
C MET A 582 -6.35 -3.55 -33.86
N LYS A 583 -7.20 -3.05 -34.76
CA LYS A 583 -6.83 -2.06 -35.78
C LYS A 583 -6.30 -0.78 -35.16
N VAL A 584 -7.00 -0.25 -34.16
CA VAL A 584 -6.59 0.96 -33.45
C VAL A 584 -5.28 0.75 -32.68
N ALA A 585 -5.11 -0.39 -32.02
CA ALA A 585 -3.90 -0.71 -31.26
C ALA A 585 -2.67 -0.87 -32.16
N GLU A 586 -2.82 -1.55 -33.31
CA GLU A 586 -1.76 -1.63 -34.32
C GLU A 586 -1.41 -0.23 -34.85
N PHE A 587 -2.40 0.64 -35.06
CA PHE A 587 -2.20 1.96 -35.62
C PHE A 587 -1.43 2.87 -34.66
N GLU A 588 -1.76 2.79 -33.37
CA GLU A 588 -1.01 3.46 -32.31
C GLU A 588 0.44 2.99 -32.25
N GLY A 589 0.69 1.69 -32.43
CA GLY A 589 2.04 1.15 -32.56
C GLY A 589 2.82 1.76 -33.74
N ILE A 590 2.17 1.91 -34.90
CA ILE A 590 2.75 2.57 -36.08
C ILE A 590 3.07 4.04 -35.79
N ASN A 591 2.14 4.78 -35.17
CA ASN A 591 2.32 6.19 -34.81
C ASN A 591 3.50 6.41 -33.87
N LEU A 592 3.64 5.57 -32.84
CA LEU A 592 4.80 5.60 -31.94
C LEU A 592 6.09 5.26 -32.69
N GLY A 593 6.07 4.23 -33.53
CA GLY A 593 7.22 3.85 -34.36
C GLY A 593 7.71 4.98 -35.25
N GLU A 594 6.80 5.71 -35.92
CA GLU A 594 7.14 6.88 -36.73
C GLU A 594 7.76 8.00 -35.89
N TYR A 595 7.21 8.28 -34.69
CA TYR A 595 7.78 9.28 -33.78
C TYR A 595 9.22 8.94 -33.37
N TYR A 596 9.47 7.72 -32.88
CA TYR A 596 10.79 7.33 -32.42
C TYR A 596 11.80 7.16 -33.55
N LYS A 597 11.34 6.75 -34.74
CA LYS A 597 12.18 6.75 -35.95
C LYS A 597 12.70 8.14 -36.28
N GLU A 598 11.85 9.17 -36.20
CA GLU A 598 12.28 10.56 -36.44
C GLU A 598 13.10 11.13 -35.28
N LYS A 599 12.74 10.84 -34.02
CA LYS A 599 13.52 11.23 -32.83
C LYS A 599 14.96 10.70 -32.93
N ASN A 600 15.14 9.44 -33.32
CA ASN A 600 16.46 8.82 -33.44
C ASN A 600 17.32 9.40 -34.57
N LYS A 601 16.71 9.99 -35.60
CA LYS A 601 17.45 10.66 -36.69
C LYS A 601 18.00 12.03 -36.31
N GLN A 602 17.40 12.72 -35.32
CA GLN A 602 17.71 14.13 -35.03
C GLN A 602 18.64 14.36 -33.82
N GLY A 603 19.07 13.30 -33.12
CA GLY A 603 20.05 13.37 -32.01
C GLY A 603 19.47 13.83 -30.65
N GLN A 604 20.25 13.69 -29.57
CA GLN A 604 19.80 13.84 -28.16
C GLN A 604 19.44 15.29 -27.71
N ASN A 605 19.67 16.32 -28.53
CA ASN A 605 19.48 17.74 -28.15
C ASN A 605 18.36 18.44 -28.95
N ASN A 606 17.24 17.76 -29.21
CA ASN A 606 16.16 18.34 -30.00
C ASN A 606 14.87 18.54 -29.18
N ASP A 607 14.59 19.81 -28.86
CA ASP A 607 13.40 20.26 -28.13
C ASP A 607 12.08 19.87 -28.81
N LYS A 608 12.09 19.59 -30.13
CA LYS A 608 10.93 19.16 -30.91
C LYS A 608 10.44 17.76 -30.52
N TYR A 609 11.36 16.85 -30.20
CA TYR A 609 11.07 15.43 -29.87
C TYR A 609 11.36 15.12 -28.39
N ASN A 610 10.88 15.98 -27.49
CA ASN A 610 11.09 15.91 -26.04
C ASN A 610 10.13 14.95 -25.28
N TYR A 611 9.46 14.00 -25.95
CA TYR A 611 8.73 12.93 -25.26
C TYR A 611 9.73 11.86 -24.83
N ASP A 612 10.15 11.89 -23.57
CA ASP A 612 11.31 11.14 -23.07
C ASP A 612 10.98 9.77 -22.48
N VAL A 613 9.81 9.23 -22.83
CA VAL A 613 9.48 7.83 -22.52
C VAL A 613 10.17 6.94 -23.55
N SER A 614 10.67 5.76 -23.16
CA SER A 614 11.22 4.79 -24.11
C SER A 614 10.11 4.24 -25.04
N PRO A 615 10.43 3.80 -26.28
CA PRO A 615 9.44 3.30 -27.23
C PRO A 615 8.52 2.22 -26.64
N CYS A 616 9.10 1.31 -25.87
CA CYS A 616 8.39 0.19 -25.25
C CYS A 616 7.49 0.59 -24.11
N ASN A 617 7.93 1.55 -23.29
CA ASN A 617 7.07 2.11 -22.25
C ASN A 617 5.94 2.94 -22.87
N ALA A 618 6.19 3.67 -23.95
CA ALA A 618 5.15 4.40 -24.66
C ALA A 618 4.09 3.45 -25.22
N LEU A 619 4.50 2.35 -25.84
CA LEU A 619 3.59 1.31 -26.35
C LEU A 619 2.80 0.65 -25.19
N LYS A 620 3.48 0.29 -24.10
CA LYS A 620 2.85 -0.26 -22.90
C LYS A 620 1.81 0.70 -22.31
N TYR A 621 2.12 1.99 -22.23
CA TYR A 621 1.19 2.97 -21.69
C TYR A 621 -0.01 3.19 -22.62
N SER A 622 0.18 3.18 -23.95
CA SER A 622 -0.95 3.22 -24.89
C SER A 622 -1.83 1.97 -24.79
N PHE A 623 -1.23 0.80 -24.58
CA PHE A 623 -1.99 -0.44 -24.30
C PHE A 623 -2.82 -0.33 -23.02
N LEU A 624 -2.23 0.17 -21.92
CA LEU A 624 -2.94 0.34 -20.65
C LEU A 624 -4.07 1.37 -20.76
N ASP A 625 -3.85 2.47 -21.48
CA ASP A 625 -4.89 3.47 -21.71
C ASP A 625 -6.05 2.93 -22.55
N LEU A 626 -5.77 2.09 -23.57
CA LEU A 626 -6.81 1.42 -24.35
C LEU A 626 -7.57 0.39 -23.49
N ARG A 627 -6.87 -0.34 -22.61
CA ARG A 627 -7.51 -1.23 -21.64
C ARG A 627 -8.45 -0.46 -20.71
N ASP A 628 -7.97 0.64 -20.12
CA ASP A 628 -8.75 1.41 -19.14
C ASP A 628 -9.96 2.07 -19.81
N LEU A 629 -9.84 2.48 -21.07
CA LEU A 629 -10.97 2.93 -21.90
C LEU A 629 -12.03 1.83 -22.10
N ILE A 630 -11.62 0.58 -22.31
CA ILE A 630 -12.56 -0.54 -22.50
C ILE A 630 -13.19 -0.99 -21.18
N LEU A 631 -12.44 -0.91 -20.07
CA LEU A 631 -12.92 -1.32 -18.75
C LEU A 631 -13.79 -0.28 -18.04
N GLY A 632 -13.90 0.94 -18.59
CA GLY A 632 -14.62 2.03 -17.93
C GLY A 632 -13.85 2.67 -16.77
N TYR A 633 -12.52 2.56 -16.78
CA TYR A 633 -11.61 3.12 -15.77
C TYR A 633 -10.82 4.32 -16.26
N ASP A 634 -11.07 4.75 -17.50
CA ASP A 634 -10.36 5.88 -18.07
C ASP A 634 -10.75 7.19 -17.38
N MET A 635 -9.75 7.92 -16.90
CA MET A 635 -9.96 9.15 -16.13
C MET A 635 -10.54 10.31 -16.95
N VAL A 636 -10.66 10.17 -18.28
CA VAL A 636 -11.35 11.12 -19.15
C VAL A 636 -12.76 10.72 -19.55
N GLU A 637 -13.27 9.62 -19.00
CA GLU A 637 -14.61 9.09 -19.21
C GLU A 637 -15.58 9.63 -18.13
N HIS A 638 -16.78 10.07 -18.54
CA HIS A 638 -17.72 10.78 -17.67
C HIS A 638 -19.00 9.97 -17.50
N ASP A 639 -19.55 9.89 -16.28
CA ASP A 639 -20.80 9.16 -15.97
C ASP A 639 -22.00 9.49 -16.89
N ALA A 640 -22.05 10.69 -17.49
CA ALA A 640 -23.11 11.12 -18.40
C ALA A 640 -22.99 10.55 -19.83
N THR A 641 -21.85 9.97 -20.23
CA THR A 641 -21.66 9.37 -21.57
C THR A 641 -22.31 8.00 -21.71
N GLY A 642 -22.85 7.44 -20.63
CA GLY A 642 -23.52 6.13 -20.65
C GLY A 642 -22.58 4.95 -20.89
N THR A 643 -21.27 5.17 -20.77
CA THR A 643 -20.22 4.14 -20.92
C THR A 643 -19.66 3.65 -19.57
N GLY A 644 -20.04 4.28 -18.46
CA GLY A 644 -19.70 3.88 -17.08
C GLY A 644 -20.78 3.06 -16.34
N ASN A 645 -20.32 2.24 -15.39
CA ASN A 645 -21.05 1.20 -14.62
C ASN A 645 -22.48 1.53 -14.14
N LYS A 646 -23.39 0.59 -14.44
CA LYS A 646 -24.40 0.12 -13.47
C LYS A 646 -23.79 -0.94 -12.56
#